data_AF-A0A354P675-F1
#
_entry.id   AF-A0A354P675-F1
#
_cell.length_a   1.000
_cell.length_b   1.000
_cell.length_c   1.000
_cell.angle_alpha   90.00
_cell.angle_beta   90.00
_cell.angle_gamma   90.00
#
_symmetry.space_group_name_H-M   'P 1'
#
loop_
_entity.id
_entity.type
_entity.pdbx_description
1 polymer ?
#
loop_
_entity_poly.entity_id
_entity_poly.type
_entity_poly.pdbx_seq_one_letter_code
_entity_poly.pdbx_strand_id
1 'polypeptide(L)'
;MTAATKRKSLLEVQFPIAQLSLESFLERSATHGKTLNSLGKWWGTKPFVLTRAIILGMLFEAADNPLQWPKDLDVFFRLLCLDSDGMWHRRNHNLNANSSRPSYPSFASLCKFQAFKEERELFLSETAWRPRLSDEEKCMRESLERRTFFSLDYPVQRRYCKQVEDVAGPPEASWLVINEHCNTDAKTLQEWVWQMSERRFGRRLRVGDAFSGMGSIPFEAARLGCDVLASDLNPVAALMTKTALEVIGGRETHHEKVIAAQEKLFDDVDRWIVDQGFEESKDGLRATLYFYCVEVEVPEWDGWKIPLSGTWHIAPKNEVWAELVPNPKTKSFDFKIRHGGQGYVAAKFGTILEGDVVCPEPLWKIFIDSGYSRSAVSRISLSTLVKNFGGLDSWDKGDFVPKANSFYGERLYCIRWLRPAPIGKDGKRKGRKTFVYREPDEYDLDIETQIIDLVSRTLETSQKCGWIPDWRIQDGAKTRELTRTRGWTYWHHLFTPRQLLMLSEYSRRLREFEPSIRQSLILNLGQLANYNARLCRWHQGAGGGSGSTVEVFYNQALNTLVNYVCRAWSFCDGVVSPEHNHVDTSGKTEATLLDARSIKNSCDLWITDPPYADAVKYEELSEFFLAWYKPHIQACFPDWYADSKRDHAVKGDDAGFRVAMSECYANLARHMPDDGLQVLMFTHKDTDVWEDLALIMWSAGLQVKQVWSIATETGAGGIKKGNYVQATYNMVLRKRPANAPVGFDDMIVDEIQARVREVITHMRESQSAAGSFACGYTDTDYLLAAQAVAAEVVTGYASISGVDLDAELRTPNRERDEQSVLRTLMNQAKRVAVDFLVPTGLEDHLRRTPDGGSAAQFWRQLSPEEKFLLKGLEMESGGEDRIGVFQDLGRAYGIADYEDLLGE
;
A
#
# COMPACT_ATOMS: atom_id res chain seq x y z
N MET A 1 -45.72 -14.28 17.53
CA MET A 1 -44.26 -14.09 17.55
C MET A 1 -43.99 -12.71 16.99
N THR A 2 -43.76 -11.73 17.86
CA THR A 2 -43.32 -10.39 17.47
C THR A 2 -41.98 -10.53 16.75
N ALA A 3 -41.84 -9.96 15.55
CA ALA A 3 -40.56 -9.93 14.85
C ALA A 3 -39.54 -9.26 15.79
N ALA A 4 -38.57 -10.03 16.28
CA ALA A 4 -37.50 -9.47 17.08
C ALA A 4 -36.82 -8.40 16.23
N THR A 5 -36.84 -7.15 16.70
CA THR A 5 -36.12 -6.04 16.09
C THR A 5 -34.66 -6.46 15.96
N LYS A 6 -34.16 -6.57 14.72
CA LYS A 6 -32.76 -6.95 14.46
C LYS A 6 -31.86 -5.92 15.15
N ARG A 7 -31.02 -6.35 16.10
CA ARG A 7 -30.09 -5.47 16.82
C ARG A 7 -29.10 -4.84 15.83
N LYS A 8 -28.87 -3.54 16.00
CA LYS A 8 -27.88 -2.78 15.23
C LYS A 8 -26.47 -3.12 15.73
N SER A 9 -25.53 -3.25 14.82
CA SER A 9 -24.11 -3.28 15.17
C SER A 9 -23.61 -1.87 15.46
N LEU A 10 -22.53 -1.75 16.23
CA LEU A 10 -21.90 -0.45 16.48
C LEU A 10 -21.53 0.23 15.15
N LEU A 11 -21.01 -0.53 14.18
CA LEU A 11 -20.62 -0.01 12.86
C LEU A 11 -21.78 0.60 12.05
N GLU A 12 -23.04 0.32 12.39
CA GLU A 12 -24.22 0.95 11.77
C GLU A 12 -24.61 2.28 12.42
N VAL A 13 -24.05 2.62 13.58
CA VAL A 13 -24.43 3.83 14.34
C VAL A 13 -23.25 4.72 14.72
N GLN A 14 -22.06 4.17 14.97
CA GLN A 14 -20.88 4.92 15.42
C GLN A 14 -19.57 4.19 15.09
N PHE A 15 -18.48 4.95 14.87
CA PHE A 15 -17.15 4.39 14.63
C PHE A 15 -16.04 5.38 15.04
N PRO A 16 -14.89 4.93 15.61
CA PRO A 16 -13.84 5.82 16.09
C PRO A 16 -12.90 6.31 14.97
N ILE A 17 -13.40 7.18 14.09
CA ILE A 17 -12.72 7.61 12.86
C ILE A 17 -11.35 8.26 13.13
N ALA A 18 -11.27 9.22 14.05
CA ALA A 18 -10.06 10.02 14.26
C ALA A 18 -8.86 9.18 14.74
N GLN A 19 -9.06 8.38 15.80
CA GLN A 19 -8.02 7.53 16.38
C GLN A 19 -7.63 6.42 15.40
N LEU A 20 -8.60 5.78 14.75
CA LEU A 20 -8.31 4.74 13.75
C LEU A 20 -7.56 5.27 12.53
N SER A 21 -7.87 6.47 12.08
CA SER A 21 -7.14 7.14 10.99
C SER A 21 -5.68 7.35 11.37
N LEU A 22 -5.41 7.79 12.59
CA LEU A 22 -4.05 7.96 13.09
C LEU A 22 -3.32 6.62 13.20
N GLU A 23 -3.93 5.58 13.76
CA GLU A 23 -3.28 4.27 13.90
C GLU A 23 -3.04 3.61 12.52
N SER A 24 -4.03 3.67 11.63
CA SER A 24 -3.93 3.15 10.26
C SER A 24 -2.80 3.82 9.47
N PHE A 25 -2.64 5.13 9.62
CA PHE A 25 -1.54 5.88 9.01
C PHE A 25 -0.17 5.43 9.55
N LEU A 26 -0.07 5.18 10.85
CA LEU A 26 1.17 4.73 11.49
C LEU A 26 1.58 3.35 10.97
N GLU A 27 0.64 2.40 10.93
CA GLU A 27 0.85 1.07 10.38
C GLU A 27 1.32 1.18 8.93
N ARG A 28 0.65 1.99 8.10
CA ARG A 28 1.03 2.13 6.69
C ARG A 28 2.40 2.77 6.46
N SER A 29 2.78 3.71 7.32
CA SER A 29 4.09 4.39 7.29
C SER A 29 5.24 3.52 7.82
N ALA A 30 4.94 2.38 8.45
CA ALA A 30 5.96 1.48 8.96
C ALA A 30 6.71 0.80 7.81
N THR A 31 8.03 1.01 7.74
CA THR A 31 8.90 0.43 6.70
C THR A 31 9.30 -1.01 6.98
N HIS A 32 9.49 -1.39 8.26
CA HIS A 32 10.02 -2.69 8.68
C HIS A 32 9.11 -3.45 9.66
N GLY A 33 7.86 -2.99 9.87
CA GLY A 33 6.96 -3.51 10.93
C GLY A 33 5.70 -4.23 10.44
N LYS A 34 5.46 -4.35 9.13
CA LYS A 34 4.23 -4.99 8.63
C LYS A 34 4.43 -6.50 8.53
N THR A 35 3.68 -7.25 9.35
CA THR A 35 3.79 -8.71 9.49
C THR A 35 3.83 -9.45 8.15
N LEU A 36 2.93 -9.12 7.23
CA LEU A 36 2.79 -9.83 5.94
C LEU A 36 3.75 -9.36 4.85
N ASN A 37 4.41 -8.20 5.00
CA ASN A 37 5.35 -7.69 3.97
C ASN A 37 6.54 -8.63 3.73
N SER A 38 6.87 -9.43 4.72
CA SER A 38 7.91 -10.45 4.64
C SER A 38 7.61 -11.50 3.55
N LEU A 39 6.34 -11.73 3.21
CA LEU A 39 5.92 -12.66 2.15
C LEU A 39 5.92 -12.06 0.74
N GLY A 40 6.11 -10.75 0.58
CA GLY A 40 5.74 -10.08 -0.66
C GLY A 40 5.10 -8.72 -0.40
N LYS A 41 5.20 -7.83 -1.37
CA LYS A 41 4.35 -6.63 -1.43
C LYS A 41 3.34 -6.81 -2.54
N TRP A 42 2.06 -6.86 -2.19
CA TRP A 42 0.93 -6.73 -3.12
C TRP A 42 0.38 -5.30 -3.04
N TRP A 43 -0.10 -4.76 -4.16
CA TRP A 43 -0.48 -3.35 -4.23
C TRP A 43 -1.82 -3.00 -3.57
N GLY A 44 -2.47 -3.97 -2.91
CA GLY A 44 -3.67 -3.79 -2.09
C GLY A 44 -3.49 -4.48 -0.73
N THR A 45 -3.26 -3.70 0.32
CA THR A 45 -3.20 -4.19 1.71
C THR A 45 -3.91 -3.20 2.61
N LYS A 46 -4.81 -3.71 3.45
CA LYS A 46 -5.52 -2.91 4.43
C LYS A 46 -4.84 -2.99 5.80
N PRO A 47 -4.84 -1.89 6.56
CA PRO A 47 -4.33 -1.90 7.93
C PRO A 47 -5.04 -2.97 8.78
N PHE A 48 -4.27 -3.69 9.59
CA PHE A 48 -4.81 -4.65 10.55
C PHE A 48 -5.66 -3.99 11.60
N VAL A 49 -5.25 -2.82 12.11
CA VAL A 49 -6.05 -2.08 13.09
C VAL A 49 -7.44 -1.72 12.55
N LEU A 50 -7.53 -1.35 11.26
CA LEU A 50 -8.80 -1.07 10.59
C LEU A 50 -9.67 -2.34 10.46
N THR A 51 -9.07 -3.42 9.97
CA THR A 51 -9.78 -4.70 9.80
C THR A 51 -10.30 -5.21 11.15
N ARG A 52 -9.46 -5.16 12.20
CA ARG A 52 -9.83 -5.51 13.57
C ARG A 52 -11.01 -4.69 14.05
N ALA A 53 -10.96 -3.37 13.91
CA ALA A 53 -12.05 -2.50 14.31
C ALA A 53 -13.35 -2.80 13.57
N ILE A 54 -13.29 -3.15 12.29
CA ILE A 54 -14.50 -3.50 11.52
C ILE A 54 -15.10 -4.83 12.01
N ILE A 55 -14.29 -5.87 12.21
CA ILE A 55 -14.78 -7.16 12.71
C ILE A 55 -15.41 -7.01 14.10
N LEU A 56 -14.71 -6.33 15.02
CA LEU A 56 -15.23 -6.07 16.36
C LEU A 56 -16.48 -5.18 16.33
N GLY A 57 -16.49 -4.14 15.49
CA GLY A 57 -17.61 -3.20 15.36
C GLY A 57 -18.85 -3.83 14.71
N MET A 58 -18.68 -4.81 13.82
CA MET A 58 -19.77 -5.61 13.25
C MET A 58 -20.39 -6.55 14.29
N LEU A 59 -19.60 -7.06 15.24
CA LEU A 59 -20.08 -7.93 16.33
C LEU A 59 -20.65 -7.16 17.53
N PHE A 60 -20.11 -5.98 17.83
CA PHE A 60 -20.54 -5.17 18.96
C PHE A 60 -22.00 -4.76 18.79
N GLU A 61 -22.87 -5.19 19.71
CA GLU A 61 -24.29 -4.84 19.70
C GLU A 61 -24.46 -3.42 20.23
N ALA A 62 -24.94 -2.50 19.39
CA ALA A 62 -25.20 -1.13 19.81
C ALA A 62 -26.46 -1.08 20.69
N ALA A 63 -26.48 -0.20 21.68
CA ALA A 63 -27.65 0.02 22.50
C ALA A 63 -28.85 0.51 21.67
N ASP A 64 -30.05 0.03 22.02
CA ASP A 64 -31.29 0.45 21.36
C ASP A 64 -31.57 1.96 21.56
N ASN A 65 -31.10 2.53 22.68
CA ASN A 65 -31.22 3.95 23.01
C ASN A 65 -29.98 4.73 22.52
N PRO A 66 -30.13 5.68 21.57
CA PRO A 66 -29.03 6.49 21.06
C PRO A 66 -28.23 7.27 22.13
N LEU A 67 -28.87 7.61 23.24
CA LEU A 67 -28.20 8.30 24.36
C LEU A 67 -27.11 7.44 25.03
N GLN A 68 -27.09 6.13 24.78
CA GLN A 68 -26.07 5.22 25.30
C GLN A 68 -24.92 4.98 24.33
N TRP A 69 -25.02 5.36 23.06
CA TRP A 69 -23.96 5.16 22.07
C TRP A 69 -22.61 5.79 22.47
N PRO A 70 -22.54 6.96 23.13
CA PRO A 70 -21.26 7.46 23.66
C PRO A 70 -20.57 6.50 24.63
N LYS A 71 -21.36 5.77 25.44
CA LYS A 71 -20.83 4.74 26.35
C LYS A 71 -20.39 3.50 25.57
N ASP A 72 -21.16 3.08 24.56
CA ASP A 72 -20.77 1.99 23.66
C ASP A 72 -19.41 2.29 23.00
N LEU A 73 -19.21 3.54 22.54
CA LEU A 73 -17.96 3.98 21.95
C LEU A 73 -16.80 3.97 22.96
N ASP A 74 -17.00 4.40 24.22
CA ASP A 74 -15.95 4.30 25.26
C ASP A 74 -15.50 2.86 25.48
N VAL A 75 -16.45 1.93 25.57
CA VAL A 75 -16.15 0.50 25.73
C VAL A 75 -15.45 -0.05 24.48
N PHE A 76 -15.85 0.42 23.30
CA PHE A 76 -15.19 0.05 22.06
C PHE A 76 -13.76 0.59 21.94
N PHE A 77 -13.48 1.79 22.44
CA PHE A 77 -12.11 2.31 22.55
C PHE A 77 -11.25 1.41 23.45
N ARG A 78 -11.80 0.92 24.56
CA ARG A 78 -11.11 -0.02 25.46
C ARG A 78 -10.81 -1.35 24.78
N LEU A 79 -11.76 -1.89 24.01
CA LEU A 79 -11.57 -3.12 23.22
C LEU A 79 -10.39 -2.98 22.23
N LEU A 80 -10.18 -1.79 21.67
CA LEU A 80 -9.09 -1.50 20.73
C LEU A 80 -7.81 -0.95 21.39
N CYS A 81 -7.76 -0.84 22.72
CA CYS A 81 -6.66 -0.21 23.46
C CYS A 81 -6.35 1.22 22.99
N LEU A 82 -7.40 1.98 22.68
CA LEU A 82 -7.33 3.38 22.24
C LEU A 82 -7.69 4.37 23.36
N ASP A 83 -8.23 3.86 24.47
CA ASP A 83 -8.47 4.62 25.69
C ASP A 83 -7.16 4.90 26.44
N SER A 84 -7.18 5.80 27.44
CA SER A 84 -5.99 6.19 28.19
C SER A 84 -5.26 5.00 28.82
N ASP A 85 -5.97 4.03 29.41
CA ASP A 85 -5.35 2.87 30.04
C ASP A 85 -4.79 1.90 28.99
N GLY A 86 -5.50 1.71 27.86
CA GLY A 86 -4.99 0.96 26.71
C GLY A 86 -3.73 1.59 26.10
N MET A 87 -3.68 2.91 25.95
CA MET A 87 -2.52 3.65 25.46
C MET A 87 -1.32 3.52 26.40
N TRP A 88 -1.56 3.59 27.72
CA TRP A 88 -0.53 3.34 28.73
C TRP A 88 -0.02 1.90 28.67
N HIS A 89 -0.91 0.92 28.55
CA HIS A 89 -0.57 -0.50 28.39
C HIS A 89 0.31 -0.74 27.15
N ARG A 90 0.05 -0.01 26.06
CA ARG A 90 0.85 -0.05 24.83
C ARG A 90 2.17 0.70 24.91
N ARG A 91 2.46 1.44 26.00
CA ARG A 91 3.66 2.28 26.08
C ARG A 91 4.93 1.45 25.93
N ASN A 92 5.80 1.82 25.00
CA ASN A 92 7.08 1.16 24.78
C ASN A 92 8.17 1.79 25.67
N HIS A 93 8.49 1.11 26.77
CA HIS A 93 9.50 1.55 27.75
C HIS A 93 10.92 1.68 27.17
N ASN A 94 11.22 1.04 26.03
CA ASN A 94 12.53 1.04 25.38
C ASN A 94 12.75 2.21 24.39
N LEU A 95 11.73 3.04 24.13
CA LEU A 95 11.90 4.27 23.34
C LEU A 95 12.70 5.34 24.12
N ASN A 96 12.93 5.12 25.42
CA ASN A 96 13.81 5.93 26.24
C ASN A 96 15.27 5.51 26.07
N ALA A 97 16.02 6.30 25.29
CA ALA A 97 17.47 6.58 25.39
C ALA A 97 18.25 6.57 24.06
N ASN A 98 17.72 5.99 22.97
CA ASN A 98 18.46 5.89 21.70
C ASN A 98 17.55 5.85 20.46
N SER A 99 16.47 6.63 20.43
CA SER A 99 15.65 6.68 19.21
C SER A 99 16.47 7.32 18.08
N SER A 100 16.70 6.55 17.02
CA SER A 100 17.31 6.98 15.75
C SER A 100 16.43 7.98 14.96
N ARG A 101 15.47 8.61 15.64
CA ARG A 101 14.59 9.67 15.14
C ARG A 101 14.96 10.98 15.87
N PRO A 102 15.94 11.75 15.37
CA PRO A 102 16.54 12.90 16.07
C PRO A 102 15.61 14.11 16.31
N SER A 103 14.30 13.98 16.09
CA SER A 103 13.32 15.08 16.10
C SER A 103 12.39 15.12 17.31
N TYR A 104 12.47 14.19 18.26
CA TYR A 104 11.55 14.14 19.42
C TYR A 104 12.26 14.27 20.77
N PRO A 105 11.66 14.98 21.75
CA PRO A 105 12.20 15.04 23.11
C PRO A 105 12.17 13.65 23.76
N SER A 106 13.15 13.37 24.61
CA SER A 106 13.09 12.18 25.46
C SER A 106 11.85 12.23 26.37
N PHE A 107 11.26 11.09 26.71
CA PHE A 107 10.11 11.07 27.63
C PHE A 107 10.47 11.65 29.00
N ALA A 108 11.72 11.46 29.45
CA ALA A 108 12.29 12.11 30.64
C ALA A 108 12.20 13.65 30.56
N SER A 109 12.48 14.23 29.40
CA SER A 109 12.35 15.68 29.19
C SER A 109 10.91 16.15 29.28
N LEU A 110 9.93 15.37 28.81
CA LEU A 110 8.51 15.69 28.95
C LEU A 110 8.07 15.67 30.43
N CYS A 111 8.58 14.70 31.20
CA CYS A 111 8.22 14.57 32.61
C CYS A 111 8.63 15.78 33.45
N LYS A 112 9.62 16.57 33.02
CA LYS A 112 10.02 17.80 33.71
C LYS A 112 8.86 18.77 33.92
N PHE A 113 8.00 18.91 32.91
CA PHE A 113 6.91 19.89 32.97
C PHE A 113 5.84 19.51 34.00
N GLN A 114 5.69 18.21 34.31
CA GLN A 114 4.71 17.69 35.25
C GLN A 114 5.30 17.28 36.61
N ALA A 115 6.63 17.24 36.73
CA ALA A 115 7.33 16.87 37.95
C ALA A 115 7.30 17.99 38.99
N PHE A 116 6.95 17.63 40.23
CA PHE A 116 7.13 18.46 41.41
C PHE A 116 8.63 18.67 41.70
N LYS A 117 8.96 19.64 42.55
CA LYS A 117 10.35 20.02 42.83
C LYS A 117 11.15 18.82 43.35
N GLU A 118 10.57 18.08 44.29
CA GLU A 118 11.15 16.90 44.92
C GLU A 118 11.38 15.78 43.89
N GLU A 119 10.43 15.57 42.98
CA GLU A 119 10.52 14.58 41.90
C GLU A 119 11.57 14.96 40.84
N ARG A 120 11.73 16.26 40.53
CA ARG A 120 12.78 16.74 39.62
C ARG A 120 14.16 16.48 40.20
N GLU A 121 14.34 16.73 41.49
CA GLU A 121 15.60 16.49 42.20
C GLU A 121 15.91 15.00 42.33
N LEU A 122 14.90 14.16 42.55
CA LEU A 122 15.04 12.71 42.66
C LEU A 122 15.25 11.99 41.31
N PHE A 123 14.44 12.27 40.29
CA PHE A 123 14.33 11.40 39.11
C PHE A 123 15.02 11.93 37.87
N LEU A 124 15.25 13.24 37.75
CA LEU A 124 15.63 13.89 36.49
C LEU A 124 17.02 14.54 36.55
N SER A 125 17.77 14.44 35.45
CA SER A 125 18.93 15.28 35.12
C SER A 125 18.53 16.32 34.04
N GLU A 126 19.47 17.09 33.49
CA GLU A 126 19.16 18.09 32.45
C GLU A 126 18.41 17.54 31.23
N THR A 127 18.54 16.25 30.88
CA THR A 127 17.82 15.64 29.72
C THR A 127 17.49 14.15 29.87
N ALA A 128 17.83 13.52 31.00
CA ALA A 128 17.72 12.06 31.18
C ALA A 128 17.21 11.67 32.58
N TRP A 129 16.84 10.40 32.71
CA TRP A 129 16.54 9.77 34.01
C TRP A 129 17.84 9.60 34.82
N ARG A 130 17.80 9.85 36.13
CA ARG A 130 18.92 9.53 37.02
C ARG A 130 19.12 8.01 37.13
N PRO A 131 20.36 7.50 37.06
CA PRO A 131 20.63 6.08 37.18
C PRO A 131 20.49 5.62 38.65
N ARG A 132 19.95 4.40 38.84
CA ARG A 132 19.78 3.68 40.12
C ARG A 132 18.72 4.29 41.05
N LEU A 133 17.50 3.77 40.97
CA LEU A 133 16.37 4.08 41.83
C LEU A 133 16.03 2.88 42.74
N SER A 134 15.64 3.13 43.98
CA SER A 134 14.99 2.15 44.87
C SER A 134 13.65 1.69 44.29
N ASP A 135 13.06 0.62 44.81
CA ASP A 135 11.76 0.14 44.32
C ASP A 135 10.61 1.12 44.61
N GLU A 136 10.67 1.81 45.75
CA GLU A 136 9.74 2.89 46.10
C GLU A 136 9.89 4.07 45.12
N GLU A 137 11.13 4.46 44.81
CA GLU A 137 11.44 5.51 43.84
C GLU A 137 11.02 5.14 42.41
N LYS A 138 11.06 3.85 42.03
CA LYS A 138 10.55 3.37 40.74
C LYS A 138 9.02 3.54 40.65
N CYS A 139 8.28 3.23 41.71
CA CYS A 139 6.83 3.41 41.77
C CYS A 139 6.44 4.89 41.67
N MET A 140 7.17 5.75 42.37
CA MET A 140 6.98 7.21 42.28
C MET A 140 7.31 7.74 40.88
N ARG A 141 8.39 7.25 40.25
CA ARG A 141 8.73 7.59 38.86
C ARG A 141 7.62 7.17 37.90
N GLU A 142 7.10 5.96 38.03
CA GLU A 142 6.01 5.48 37.17
C GLU A 142 4.75 6.34 37.31
N SER A 143 4.46 6.81 38.53
CA SER A 143 3.35 7.75 38.78
C SER A 143 3.56 9.09 38.08
N LEU A 144 4.77 9.66 38.12
CA LEU A 144 5.14 10.85 37.36
C LEU A 144 5.03 10.61 35.85
N GLU A 145 5.53 9.48 35.38
CA GLU A 145 5.47 9.11 33.96
C GLU A 145 4.02 8.97 33.48
N ARG A 146 3.13 8.37 34.27
CA ARG A 146 1.71 8.22 33.96
C ARG A 146 0.99 9.56 33.95
N ARG A 147 1.23 10.42 34.94
CA ARG A 147 0.74 11.81 34.95
C ARG A 147 1.19 12.58 33.72
N THR A 148 2.47 12.45 33.36
CA THR A 148 3.02 13.07 32.16
C THR A 148 2.35 12.55 30.91
N PHE A 149 2.26 11.23 30.75
CA PHE A 149 1.67 10.60 29.58
C PHE A 149 0.22 11.04 29.37
N PHE A 150 -0.60 11.03 30.42
CA PHE A 150 -2.00 11.43 30.34
C PHE A 150 -2.23 12.94 30.12
N SER A 151 -1.21 13.77 30.36
CA SER A 151 -1.27 15.20 29.99
C SER A 151 -0.97 15.47 28.51
N LEU A 152 -0.47 14.48 27.76
CA LEU A 152 -0.14 14.63 26.35
C LEU A 152 -1.37 14.35 25.47
N ASP A 153 -1.49 15.07 24.36
CA ASP A 153 -2.49 14.78 23.35
C ASP A 153 -2.27 13.42 22.69
N TYR A 154 -3.34 12.80 22.22
CA TYR A 154 -3.34 11.48 21.59
C TYR A 154 -2.27 11.30 20.48
N PRO A 155 -2.09 12.24 19.51
CA PRO A 155 -1.07 12.10 18.47
C PRO A 155 0.36 12.07 19.02
N VAL A 156 0.60 12.67 20.19
CA VAL A 156 1.89 12.68 20.88
C VAL A 156 2.07 11.41 21.71
N GLN A 157 1.05 11.00 22.47
CA GLN A 157 1.05 9.73 23.22
C GLN A 157 1.39 8.54 22.32
N ARG A 158 0.71 8.44 21.16
CA ARG A 158 0.91 7.38 20.16
C ARG A 158 2.38 7.20 19.75
N ARG A 159 3.19 8.27 19.73
CA ARG A 159 4.62 8.19 19.38
C ARG A 159 5.43 7.35 20.37
N TYR A 160 4.91 7.13 21.57
CA TYR A 160 5.51 6.35 22.63
C TYR A 160 4.83 4.98 22.83
N CYS A 161 3.87 4.62 21.98
CA CYS A 161 3.13 3.36 22.05
C CYS A 161 3.61 2.37 20.97
N LYS A 162 3.49 1.06 21.26
CA LYS A 162 3.47 0.00 20.25
C LYS A 162 2.19 0.13 19.40
N GLN A 163 2.16 -0.50 18.22
CA GLN A 163 0.93 -0.53 17.40
C GLN A 163 -0.17 -1.34 18.10
N VAL A 164 -1.43 -1.16 17.70
CA VAL A 164 -2.60 -1.83 18.33
C VAL A 164 -2.51 -3.35 18.12
N GLU A 165 -2.09 -3.74 16.94
CA GLU A 165 -1.93 -5.11 16.48
C GLU A 165 -0.74 -5.84 17.12
N ASP A 166 0.20 -5.11 17.74
CA ASP A 166 1.38 -5.67 18.43
C ASP A 166 1.11 -6.06 19.89
N VAL A 167 -0.05 -5.70 20.44
CA VAL A 167 -0.47 -6.09 21.79
C VAL A 167 -1.57 -7.14 21.75
N ALA A 168 -1.60 -8.01 22.77
CA ALA A 168 -2.54 -9.13 22.84
C ALA A 168 -4.01 -8.70 22.98
N GLY A 169 -4.26 -7.50 23.50
CA GLY A 169 -5.59 -6.95 23.71
C GLY A 169 -5.64 -5.96 24.87
N PRO A 170 -6.86 -5.67 25.38
CA PRO A 170 -7.08 -4.79 26.52
C PRO A 170 -6.38 -5.27 27.79
N PRO A 171 -5.93 -4.36 28.68
CA PRO A 171 -5.43 -4.71 30.01
C PRO A 171 -6.55 -5.29 30.89
N GLU A 172 -6.18 -6.03 31.94
CA GLU A 172 -7.13 -6.72 32.84
C GLU A 172 -8.20 -5.79 33.43
N ALA A 173 -7.82 -4.56 33.81
CA ALA A 173 -8.77 -3.57 34.32
C ALA A 173 -9.83 -3.17 33.29
N SER A 174 -9.48 -3.10 32.01
CA SER A 174 -10.42 -2.77 30.92
C SER A 174 -11.41 -3.91 30.67
N TRP A 175 -11.00 -5.17 30.85
CA TRP A 175 -11.88 -6.33 30.69
C TRP A 175 -13.05 -6.31 31.66
N LEU A 176 -12.88 -5.81 32.89
CA LEU A 176 -13.99 -5.68 33.86
C LEU A 176 -15.12 -4.81 33.30
N VAL A 177 -14.77 -3.64 32.75
CA VAL A 177 -15.74 -2.69 32.18
C VAL A 177 -16.36 -3.25 30.89
N ILE A 178 -15.54 -3.86 30.03
CA ILE A 178 -16.00 -4.48 28.77
C ILE A 178 -17.00 -5.59 29.07
N ASN A 179 -16.69 -6.47 30.03
CA ASN A 179 -17.50 -7.62 30.41
C ASN A 179 -18.83 -7.19 31.05
N GLU A 180 -18.81 -6.20 31.94
CA GLU A 180 -20.02 -5.64 32.53
C GLU A 180 -20.95 -5.05 31.45
N HIS A 181 -20.39 -4.30 30.49
CA HIS A 181 -21.17 -3.63 29.46
C HIS A 181 -21.66 -4.59 28.36
N CYS A 182 -20.81 -5.50 27.90
CA CYS A 182 -21.14 -6.46 26.83
C CYS A 182 -21.84 -7.71 27.36
N ASN A 183 -21.96 -7.87 28.68
CA ASN A 183 -22.43 -9.07 29.35
C ASN A 183 -21.62 -10.32 28.94
N THR A 184 -20.29 -10.23 29.05
CA THR A 184 -19.32 -11.30 28.72
C THR A 184 -18.47 -11.63 29.94
N ASP A 185 -17.65 -12.69 29.88
CA ASP A 185 -16.61 -13.01 30.89
C ASP A 185 -15.22 -13.20 30.25
N ALA A 186 -15.03 -12.62 29.06
CA ALA A 186 -13.83 -12.74 28.24
C ALA A 186 -12.60 -12.11 28.90
N LYS A 187 -11.43 -12.71 28.64
CA LYS A 187 -10.10 -12.23 29.04
C LYS A 187 -9.20 -11.95 27.85
N THR A 188 -9.63 -12.34 26.66
CA THR A 188 -8.92 -12.13 25.39
C THR A 188 -9.90 -11.68 24.31
N LEU A 189 -9.39 -11.03 23.26
CA LEU A 189 -10.21 -10.63 22.12
C LEU A 189 -10.86 -11.84 21.45
N GLN A 190 -10.15 -12.97 21.38
CA GLN A 190 -10.64 -14.21 20.80
C GLN A 190 -11.83 -14.79 21.59
N GLU A 191 -11.74 -14.78 22.93
CA GLU A 191 -12.85 -15.19 23.80
C GLU A 191 -14.05 -14.25 23.64
N TRP A 192 -13.82 -12.93 23.57
CA TRP A 192 -14.88 -11.95 23.35
C TRP A 192 -15.57 -12.16 22.00
N VAL A 193 -14.80 -12.32 20.92
CA VAL A 193 -15.30 -12.61 19.57
C VAL A 193 -16.12 -13.91 19.57
N TRP A 194 -15.62 -14.96 20.24
CA TRP A 194 -16.36 -16.22 20.39
C TRP A 194 -17.71 -16.00 21.10
N GLN A 195 -17.73 -15.37 22.27
CA GLN A 195 -18.96 -15.19 23.07
C GLN A 195 -20.00 -14.32 22.34
N MET A 196 -19.56 -13.23 21.70
CA MET A 196 -20.43 -12.37 20.91
C MET A 196 -20.96 -13.10 19.67
N SER A 197 -20.12 -13.90 19.01
CA SER A 197 -20.54 -14.72 17.88
C SER A 197 -21.50 -15.85 18.28
N GLU A 198 -21.28 -16.50 19.41
CA GLU A 198 -22.18 -17.54 19.93
C GLU A 198 -23.56 -16.93 20.25
N ARG A 199 -23.59 -15.75 20.86
CA ARG A 199 -24.84 -15.02 21.13
C ARG A 199 -25.60 -14.69 19.85
N ARG A 200 -24.91 -14.22 18.81
CA ARG A 200 -25.53 -13.71 17.59
C ARG A 200 -25.85 -14.81 16.57
N PHE A 201 -24.90 -15.70 16.31
CA PHE A 201 -24.97 -16.70 15.25
C PHE A 201 -25.03 -18.14 15.76
N GLY A 202 -24.87 -18.38 17.07
CA GLY A 202 -24.90 -19.73 17.66
C GLY A 202 -23.66 -20.60 17.35
N ARG A 203 -22.60 -20.00 16.79
CA ARG A 203 -21.37 -20.70 16.36
C ARG A 203 -20.19 -19.73 16.26
N ARG A 204 -19.00 -20.28 15.96
CA ARG A 204 -17.81 -19.47 15.63
C ARG A 204 -18.09 -18.55 14.45
N LEU A 205 -17.65 -17.31 14.55
CA LEU A 205 -17.84 -16.31 13.52
C LEU A 205 -17.12 -16.76 12.25
N ARG A 206 -17.81 -16.74 11.11
CA ARG A 206 -17.19 -16.95 9.82
C ARG A 206 -17.08 -15.66 9.02
N VAL A 207 -15.84 -15.22 8.77
CA VAL A 207 -15.52 -14.00 8.01
C VAL A 207 -15.04 -14.37 6.62
N GLY A 208 -15.64 -13.76 5.61
CA GLY A 208 -15.34 -13.97 4.20
C GLY A 208 -14.66 -12.76 3.56
N ASP A 209 -13.70 -13.02 2.67
CA ASP A 209 -13.15 -12.03 1.74
C ASP A 209 -13.02 -12.66 0.34
N ALA A 210 -13.74 -12.10 -0.64
CA ALA A 210 -13.80 -12.60 -2.01
C ALA A 210 -12.78 -11.93 -2.96
N PHE A 211 -12.02 -10.96 -2.46
CA PHE A 211 -11.00 -10.19 -3.18
C PHE A 211 -9.75 -10.07 -2.30
N SER A 212 -9.26 -11.21 -1.81
CA SER A 212 -8.41 -11.23 -0.63
C SER A 212 -7.05 -10.57 -0.81
N GLY A 213 -6.56 -10.38 -2.04
CA GLY A 213 -5.33 -9.65 -2.31
C GLY A 213 -4.14 -10.21 -1.53
N MET A 214 -3.54 -9.39 -0.66
CA MET A 214 -2.42 -9.82 0.19
C MET A 214 -2.84 -10.68 1.40
N GLY A 215 -4.15 -10.83 1.63
CA GLY A 215 -4.71 -11.61 2.72
C GLY A 215 -4.79 -10.87 4.06
N SER A 216 -4.71 -9.53 4.08
CA SER A 216 -4.72 -8.77 5.35
C SER A 216 -6.03 -8.93 6.13
N ILE A 217 -7.16 -8.88 5.43
CA ILE A 217 -8.49 -9.06 6.00
C ILE A 217 -8.66 -10.48 6.58
N PRO A 218 -8.47 -11.56 5.80
CA PRO A 218 -8.61 -12.92 6.31
C PRO A 218 -7.59 -13.24 7.41
N PHE A 219 -6.36 -12.72 7.33
CA PHE A 219 -5.34 -12.95 8.34
C PHE A 219 -5.72 -12.34 9.70
N GLU A 220 -6.18 -11.09 9.73
CA GLU A 220 -6.60 -10.47 11.00
C GLU A 220 -7.86 -11.14 11.57
N ALA A 221 -8.79 -11.58 10.72
CA ALA A 221 -9.93 -12.38 11.17
C ALA A 221 -9.49 -13.70 11.84
N ALA A 222 -8.50 -14.39 11.25
CA ALA A 222 -7.94 -15.61 11.84
C ALA A 222 -7.26 -15.33 13.20
N ARG A 223 -6.54 -14.21 13.33
CA ARG A 223 -5.92 -13.77 14.60
C ARG A 223 -6.94 -13.50 15.71
N LEU A 224 -8.12 -13.00 15.34
CA LEU A 224 -9.25 -12.81 16.23
C LEU A 224 -10.00 -14.12 16.56
N GLY A 225 -9.57 -15.26 16.01
CA GLY A 225 -10.15 -16.57 16.28
C GLY A 225 -11.36 -16.92 15.41
N CYS A 226 -11.60 -16.17 14.33
CA CYS A 226 -12.71 -16.44 13.40
C CYS A 226 -12.38 -17.65 12.50
N ASP A 227 -13.42 -18.33 12.03
CA ASP A 227 -13.31 -19.16 10.83
C ASP A 227 -13.22 -18.22 9.62
N VAL A 228 -12.35 -18.53 8.67
CA VAL A 228 -12.00 -17.64 7.56
C VAL A 228 -12.20 -18.35 6.23
N LEU A 229 -12.89 -17.66 5.32
CA LEU A 229 -12.97 -18.02 3.92
C LEU A 229 -12.40 -16.89 3.08
N ALA A 230 -11.31 -17.16 2.38
CA ALA A 230 -10.70 -16.22 1.47
C ALA A 230 -10.72 -16.77 0.04
N SER A 231 -10.98 -15.90 -0.92
CA SER A 231 -10.75 -16.18 -2.33
C SER A 231 -10.22 -14.98 -3.07
N ASP A 232 -9.52 -15.26 -4.17
CA ASP A 232 -9.16 -14.25 -5.16
C ASP A 232 -9.21 -14.91 -6.54
N LEU A 233 -9.48 -14.10 -7.58
CA LEU A 233 -9.38 -14.53 -8.98
C LEU A 233 -7.90 -14.61 -9.41
N ASN A 234 -7.01 -13.84 -8.81
CA ASN A 234 -5.61 -13.79 -9.16
C ASN A 234 -4.82 -14.89 -8.42
N PRO A 235 -4.11 -15.79 -9.13
CA PRO A 235 -3.35 -16.86 -8.46
C PRO A 235 -2.23 -16.33 -7.56
N VAL A 236 -1.65 -15.16 -7.84
CA VAL A 236 -0.64 -14.55 -6.98
C VAL A 236 -1.26 -14.12 -5.65
N ALA A 237 -2.39 -13.42 -5.68
CA ALA A 237 -3.10 -12.98 -4.49
C ALA A 237 -3.60 -14.16 -3.64
N ALA A 238 -4.20 -15.18 -4.30
CA ALA A 238 -4.63 -16.40 -3.63
C ALA A 238 -3.45 -17.13 -2.95
N LEU A 239 -2.30 -17.23 -3.62
CA LEU A 239 -1.08 -17.83 -3.05
C LEU A 239 -0.54 -17.03 -1.86
N MET A 240 -0.52 -15.70 -1.96
CA MET A 240 -0.09 -14.82 -0.87
C MET A 240 -1.00 -14.98 0.35
N THR A 241 -2.31 -14.96 0.14
CA THR A 241 -3.31 -15.13 1.19
C THR A 241 -3.19 -16.50 1.86
N LYS A 242 -3.03 -17.56 1.08
CA LYS A 242 -2.82 -18.92 1.60
C LYS A 242 -1.55 -19.01 2.43
N THR A 243 -0.44 -18.45 1.93
CA THR A 243 0.85 -18.47 2.64
C THR A 243 0.80 -17.65 3.93
N ALA A 244 0.09 -16.51 3.95
CA ALA A 244 -0.15 -15.74 5.16
C ALA A 244 -0.86 -16.56 6.24
N LEU A 245 -1.91 -17.29 5.88
CA LEU A 245 -2.70 -18.09 6.81
C LEU A 245 -1.97 -19.36 7.28
N GLU A 246 -1.12 -19.97 6.44
CA GLU A 246 -0.47 -21.25 6.76
C GLU A 246 0.94 -21.11 7.34
N VAL A 247 1.72 -20.10 6.93
CA VAL A 247 3.11 -19.91 7.39
C VAL A 247 3.19 -18.95 8.57
N ILE A 248 2.49 -17.81 8.48
CA ILE A 248 2.50 -16.80 9.53
C ILE A 248 1.44 -17.16 10.58
N GLY A 249 0.21 -17.43 10.14
CA GLY A 249 -0.92 -17.75 11.01
C GLY A 249 -1.07 -19.22 11.38
N GLY A 250 -0.27 -20.11 10.78
CA GLY A 250 -0.45 -21.55 10.91
C GLY A 250 0.27 -22.17 12.11
N ARG A 251 0.68 -23.43 12.00
CA ARG A 251 1.38 -24.13 13.10
C ARG A 251 2.84 -23.72 13.15
N GLU A 252 3.36 -23.48 14.36
CA GLU A 252 4.78 -23.15 14.60
C GLU A 252 5.74 -24.15 13.94
N THR A 253 5.47 -25.46 14.07
CA THR A 253 6.26 -26.52 13.41
C THR A 253 6.32 -26.43 11.88
N HIS A 254 5.29 -25.88 11.23
CA HIS A 254 5.31 -25.66 9.77
C HIS A 254 6.09 -24.39 9.44
N HIS A 255 5.90 -23.33 10.22
CA HIS A 255 6.67 -22.09 10.13
C HIS A 255 8.18 -22.34 10.21
N GLU A 256 8.66 -23.07 11.21
CA GLU A 256 10.07 -23.42 11.39
C GLU A 256 10.64 -24.19 10.18
N LYS A 257 9.85 -25.11 9.59
CA LYS A 257 10.25 -25.84 8.39
C LYS A 257 10.40 -24.93 7.18
N VAL A 258 9.55 -23.92 7.03
CA VAL A 258 9.65 -22.94 5.94
C VAL A 258 10.92 -22.11 6.12
N ILE A 259 11.20 -21.60 7.32
CA ILE A 259 12.43 -20.85 7.61
C ILE A 259 13.68 -21.69 7.29
N ALA A 260 13.74 -22.93 7.79
CA ALA A 260 14.86 -23.83 7.51
C ALA A 260 15.02 -24.14 6.01
N ALA A 261 13.91 -24.24 5.27
CA ALA A 261 13.94 -24.46 3.83
C ALA A 261 14.42 -23.23 3.06
N GLN A 262 14.08 -22.02 3.51
CA GLN A 262 14.60 -20.77 2.95
C GLN A 262 16.11 -20.67 3.10
N GLU A 263 16.63 -20.88 4.32
CA GLU A 263 18.07 -20.88 4.62
C GLU A 263 18.81 -21.94 3.80
N LYS A 264 18.31 -23.18 3.80
CA LYS A 264 18.89 -24.27 3.01
C LYS A 264 18.95 -23.92 1.53
N LEU A 265 17.87 -23.39 0.96
CA LEU A 265 17.83 -23.03 -0.44
C LEU A 265 18.78 -21.87 -0.75
N PHE A 266 18.90 -20.91 0.17
CA PHE A 266 19.86 -19.81 0.05
C PHE A 266 21.30 -20.34 -0.04
N ASP A 267 21.68 -21.20 0.91
CA ASP A 267 23.01 -21.80 0.99
C ASP A 267 23.31 -22.74 -0.19
N ASP A 268 22.31 -23.50 -0.66
CA ASP A 268 22.46 -24.42 -1.80
C ASP A 268 22.78 -23.67 -3.11
N VAL A 269 22.15 -22.51 -3.32
CA VAL A 269 22.42 -21.65 -4.48
C VAL A 269 23.72 -20.87 -4.29
N ASP A 270 24.03 -20.39 -3.08
CA ASP A 270 25.29 -19.67 -2.81
C ASP A 270 26.50 -20.56 -3.07
N ARG A 271 26.47 -21.80 -2.56
CA ARG A 271 27.50 -22.81 -2.82
C ARG A 271 27.70 -23.05 -4.31
N TRP A 272 26.60 -23.24 -5.05
CA TRP A 272 26.69 -23.43 -6.50
C TRP A 272 27.31 -22.21 -7.21
N ILE A 273 26.93 -20.98 -6.87
CA ILE A 273 27.51 -19.76 -7.46
C ILE A 273 28.99 -19.63 -7.14
N VAL A 274 29.40 -19.96 -5.92
CA VAL A 274 30.80 -19.94 -5.50
C VAL A 274 31.60 -21.01 -6.26
N ASP A 275 31.09 -22.23 -6.36
CA ASP A 275 31.75 -23.34 -7.06
C ASP A 275 31.94 -23.05 -8.56
N GLN A 276 31.04 -22.27 -9.17
CA GLN A 276 31.17 -21.81 -10.55
C GLN A 276 32.12 -20.60 -10.71
N GLY A 277 32.50 -19.92 -9.62
CA GLY A 277 33.33 -18.72 -9.68
C GLY A 277 32.62 -17.46 -10.20
N PHE A 278 31.30 -17.47 -10.34
CA PHE A 278 30.56 -16.40 -11.03
C PHE A 278 30.48 -15.06 -10.27
N GLU A 279 30.73 -15.04 -8.97
CA GLU A 279 30.60 -13.86 -8.11
C GLU A 279 31.84 -13.63 -7.23
N GLU A 280 33.00 -14.13 -7.67
CA GLU A 280 34.30 -13.92 -7.01
C GLU A 280 35.25 -13.16 -7.94
N SER A 281 35.89 -12.11 -7.43
CA SER A 281 36.92 -11.39 -8.19
C SER A 281 38.22 -12.18 -8.23
N LYS A 282 39.12 -11.85 -9.16
CA LYS A 282 40.48 -12.43 -9.22
C LYS A 282 41.29 -12.32 -7.91
N ASP A 283 40.93 -11.37 -7.04
CA ASP A 283 41.57 -11.12 -5.75
C ASP A 283 40.80 -11.77 -4.57
N GLY A 284 39.79 -12.60 -4.83
CA GLY A 284 38.98 -13.27 -3.80
C GLY A 284 37.95 -12.37 -3.09
N LEU A 285 37.47 -11.31 -3.76
CA LEU A 285 36.39 -10.48 -3.22
C LEU A 285 35.03 -11.02 -3.66
N ARG A 286 34.02 -10.96 -2.78
CA ARG A 286 32.64 -11.40 -3.10
C ARG A 286 31.85 -10.25 -3.72
N ALA A 287 31.20 -10.47 -4.86
CA ALA A 287 30.36 -9.44 -5.48
C ALA A 287 29.10 -9.16 -4.64
N THR A 288 28.60 -7.93 -4.70
CA THR A 288 27.33 -7.54 -4.07
C THR A 288 26.36 -6.87 -5.04
N LEU A 289 26.86 -6.03 -5.95
CA LEU A 289 26.04 -5.35 -6.97
C LEU A 289 26.82 -5.22 -8.28
N TYR A 290 26.08 -5.24 -9.38
CA TYR A 290 26.56 -5.00 -10.73
C TYR A 290 25.77 -3.84 -11.34
N PHE A 291 26.46 -2.83 -11.85
CA PHE A 291 25.85 -1.62 -12.40
C PHE A 291 25.93 -1.62 -13.92
N TYR A 292 24.77 -1.54 -14.55
CA TYR A 292 24.62 -1.57 -16.00
C TYR A 292 24.10 -0.24 -16.52
N CYS A 293 24.52 0.10 -17.73
CA CYS A 293 23.98 1.22 -18.50
C CYS A 293 23.64 0.76 -19.92
N VAL A 294 22.74 1.51 -20.53
CA VAL A 294 22.35 1.34 -21.92
C VAL A 294 23.23 2.22 -22.77
N GLU A 295 23.69 1.71 -23.90
CA GLU A 295 24.54 2.45 -24.83
C GLU A 295 23.78 2.67 -26.14
N VAL A 296 23.87 3.88 -26.71
CA VAL A 296 23.25 4.23 -28.00
C VAL A 296 24.29 4.84 -28.92
N GLU A 297 24.24 4.49 -30.19
CA GLU A 297 25.03 5.17 -31.22
C GLU A 297 24.36 6.49 -31.62
N VAL A 298 25.13 7.57 -31.72
CA VAL A 298 24.63 8.89 -32.12
C VAL A 298 25.28 9.28 -33.45
N PRO A 299 24.60 9.09 -34.59
CA PRO A 299 25.12 9.41 -35.92
C PRO A 299 25.56 10.87 -36.07
N GLU A 300 24.82 11.80 -35.47
CA GLU A 300 25.11 13.23 -35.47
C GLU A 300 26.43 13.58 -34.74
N TRP A 301 26.92 12.67 -33.90
CA TRP A 301 28.20 12.76 -33.22
C TRP A 301 29.20 11.80 -33.84
N ASP A 302 29.26 11.73 -35.17
CA ASP A 302 30.19 10.86 -35.92
C ASP A 302 30.07 9.37 -35.54
N GLY A 303 28.87 8.92 -35.18
CA GLY A 303 28.59 7.54 -34.78
C GLY A 303 29.21 7.15 -33.44
N TRP A 304 29.46 8.11 -32.54
CA TRP A 304 29.94 7.79 -31.20
C TRP A 304 28.88 7.05 -30.38
N LYS A 305 29.32 6.02 -29.66
CA LYS A 305 28.51 5.23 -28.73
C LYS A 305 28.51 5.87 -27.35
N ILE A 306 27.32 6.23 -26.89
CA ILE A 306 27.11 7.05 -25.69
C ILE A 306 26.44 6.20 -24.62
N PRO A 307 27.13 5.92 -23.49
CA PRO A 307 26.48 5.26 -22.37
C PRO A 307 25.52 6.24 -21.70
N LEU A 308 24.32 5.78 -21.38
CA LEU A 308 23.22 6.59 -20.86
C LEU A 308 23.08 6.44 -19.34
N SER A 309 23.09 7.57 -18.64
CA SER A 309 22.72 7.65 -17.23
C SER A 309 22.21 9.04 -16.91
N GLY A 310 21.28 9.19 -15.96
CA GLY A 310 20.88 10.50 -15.44
C GLY A 310 21.93 11.15 -14.53
N THR A 311 22.83 10.34 -13.98
CA THR A 311 23.92 10.77 -13.10
C THR A 311 25.04 9.73 -13.10
N TRP A 312 26.29 10.18 -12.99
CA TRP A 312 27.44 9.29 -12.85
C TRP A 312 27.90 9.12 -11.39
N HIS A 313 27.14 9.68 -10.44
CA HIS A 313 27.28 9.34 -9.03
C HIS A 313 26.87 7.89 -8.77
N ILE A 314 27.70 7.16 -8.04
CA ILE A 314 27.44 5.78 -7.63
C ILE A 314 27.20 5.73 -6.12
N ALA A 315 28.12 6.22 -5.30
CA ALA A 315 27.96 6.21 -3.84
C ALA A 315 28.38 7.57 -3.26
N PRO A 316 27.45 8.55 -3.18
CA PRO A 316 27.78 9.92 -2.82
C PRO A 316 28.46 10.08 -1.46
N LYS A 317 28.09 9.26 -0.47
CA LYS A 317 28.70 9.28 0.88
C LYS A 317 30.21 8.98 0.87
N ASN A 318 30.64 8.15 -0.08
CA ASN A 318 32.02 7.76 -0.26
C ASN A 318 32.65 8.46 -1.47
N GLU A 319 31.97 9.48 -2.00
CA GLU A 319 32.33 10.24 -3.20
C GLU A 319 32.67 9.36 -4.41
N VAL A 320 31.96 8.24 -4.59
CA VAL A 320 32.23 7.30 -5.70
C VAL A 320 31.44 7.70 -6.94
N TRP A 321 32.12 7.79 -8.07
CA TRP A 321 31.55 8.15 -9.37
C TRP A 321 32.26 7.46 -10.54
N ALA A 322 31.59 7.39 -11.69
CA ALA A 322 32.16 6.87 -12.94
C ALA A 322 32.64 8.01 -13.83
N GLU A 323 33.92 8.03 -14.17
CA GLU A 323 34.51 8.90 -15.18
C GLU A 323 34.36 8.25 -16.56
N LEU A 324 33.85 9.02 -17.51
CA LEU A 324 33.77 8.62 -18.92
C LEU A 324 35.05 9.05 -19.65
N VAL A 325 35.87 8.08 -20.05
CA VAL A 325 37.13 8.32 -20.78
C VAL A 325 36.89 8.03 -22.27
N PRO A 326 36.93 9.03 -23.16
CA PRO A 326 36.67 8.81 -24.57
C PRO A 326 37.77 7.94 -25.20
N ASN A 327 37.35 6.98 -26.04
CA ASN A 327 38.22 6.10 -26.80
C ASN A 327 38.01 6.35 -28.30
N PRO A 328 38.84 7.21 -28.94
CA PRO A 328 38.67 7.58 -30.34
C PRO A 328 38.81 6.41 -31.33
N LYS A 329 39.48 5.32 -30.94
CA LYS A 329 39.67 4.16 -31.81
C LYS A 329 38.37 3.38 -32.01
N THR A 330 37.60 3.23 -30.95
CA THR A 330 36.33 2.49 -30.93
C THR A 330 35.11 3.41 -31.00
N LYS A 331 35.32 4.73 -30.98
CA LYS A 331 34.27 5.76 -30.89
C LYS A 331 33.30 5.48 -29.75
N SER A 332 33.84 5.14 -28.58
CA SER A 332 33.07 4.78 -27.38
C SER A 332 33.72 5.35 -26.12
N PHE A 333 33.17 5.08 -24.94
CA PHE A 333 33.78 5.49 -23.67
C PHE A 333 34.23 4.29 -22.83
N ASP A 334 35.39 4.41 -22.23
CA ASP A 334 35.84 3.53 -21.16
C ASP A 334 35.44 4.12 -19.80
N PHE A 335 35.19 3.25 -18.83
CA PHE A 335 34.80 3.66 -17.48
C PHE A 335 36.01 3.63 -16.55
N LYS A 336 36.17 4.69 -15.76
CA LYS A 336 37.09 4.71 -14.62
C LYS A 336 36.35 5.04 -13.34
N ILE A 337 36.37 4.12 -12.38
CA ILE A 337 35.69 4.36 -11.09
C ILE A 337 36.61 5.17 -10.19
N ARG A 338 36.14 6.35 -9.78
CA ARG A 338 36.89 7.34 -9.02
C ARG A 338 36.27 7.55 -7.64
N HIS A 339 37.12 8.02 -6.72
CA HIS A 339 36.77 8.39 -5.36
C HIS A 339 37.18 9.85 -5.14
N GLY A 340 36.21 10.73 -4.91
CA GLY A 340 36.43 12.18 -4.77
C GLY A 340 37.02 12.82 -6.03
N GLY A 341 37.72 13.95 -5.83
CA GLY A 341 38.43 14.66 -6.89
C GLY A 341 37.58 15.68 -7.66
N GLN A 342 38.24 16.45 -8.55
CA GLN A 342 37.62 17.60 -9.23
C GLN A 342 36.40 17.23 -10.10
N GLY A 343 36.39 16.03 -10.70
CA GLY A 343 35.30 15.56 -11.55
C GLY A 343 34.03 15.10 -10.81
N TYR A 344 34.09 14.90 -9.49
CA TYR A 344 32.95 14.40 -8.71
C TYR A 344 31.73 15.34 -8.80
N VAL A 345 31.94 16.66 -8.73
CA VAL A 345 30.85 17.63 -8.79
C VAL A 345 30.16 17.60 -10.17
N ALA A 346 30.94 17.50 -11.25
CA ALA A 346 30.42 17.41 -12.61
C ALA A 346 29.64 16.11 -12.85
N ALA A 347 30.07 15.00 -12.25
CA ALA A 347 29.43 13.68 -12.35
C ALA A 347 28.01 13.61 -11.75
N LYS A 348 27.54 14.68 -11.09
CA LYS A 348 26.14 14.80 -10.69
C LYS A 348 25.22 14.74 -11.90
N PHE A 349 25.65 15.30 -13.02
CA PHE A 349 24.92 15.27 -14.29
C PHE A 349 25.40 14.10 -15.14
N GLY A 350 24.45 13.37 -15.72
CA GLY A 350 24.74 12.28 -16.63
C GLY A 350 24.64 12.67 -18.10
N THR A 351 24.49 11.66 -18.94
CA THR A 351 24.39 11.74 -20.40
C THR A 351 22.95 11.64 -20.91
N ILE A 352 21.97 11.58 -20.01
CA ILE A 352 20.56 11.77 -20.34
C ILE A 352 19.93 12.79 -19.38
N LEU A 353 19.16 13.73 -19.91
CA LEU A 353 18.45 14.75 -19.14
C LEU A 353 17.10 15.01 -19.80
N GLU A 354 16.01 14.84 -19.07
CA GLU A 354 14.63 15.12 -19.57
C GLU A 354 14.27 14.39 -20.89
N GLY A 355 14.89 13.23 -21.14
CA GLY A 355 14.67 12.44 -22.36
C GLY A 355 15.62 12.77 -23.51
N ASP A 356 16.48 13.77 -23.35
CA ASP A 356 17.51 14.13 -24.32
C ASP A 356 18.85 13.49 -23.96
N VAL A 357 19.50 12.90 -24.96
CA VAL A 357 20.90 12.46 -24.87
C VAL A 357 21.78 13.70 -24.92
N VAL A 358 22.67 13.83 -23.93
CA VAL A 358 23.57 14.98 -23.77
C VAL A 358 25.00 14.54 -24.12
N CYS A 359 25.67 15.33 -24.96
CA CYS A 359 27.05 15.04 -25.35
C CYS A 359 27.97 15.11 -24.11
N PRO A 360 28.72 14.05 -23.79
CA PRO A 360 29.69 14.08 -22.69
C PRO A 360 30.73 15.18 -22.90
N GLU A 361 31.09 15.91 -21.82
CA GLU A 361 32.08 16.99 -21.87
C GLU A 361 33.42 16.58 -22.50
N PRO A 362 34.01 15.40 -22.19
CA PRO A 362 35.25 14.97 -22.82
C PRO A 362 35.16 14.83 -24.34
N LEU A 363 34.01 14.37 -24.86
CA LEU A 363 33.77 14.29 -26.31
C LEU A 363 33.51 15.65 -26.93
N TRP A 364 32.78 16.52 -26.22
CA TRP A 364 32.57 17.89 -26.68
C TRP A 364 33.89 18.64 -26.85
N LYS A 365 34.85 18.42 -25.94
CA LYS A 365 36.20 18.97 -26.07
C LYS A 365 36.92 18.46 -27.31
N ILE A 366 36.84 17.16 -27.61
CA ILE A 366 37.38 16.58 -28.86
C ILE A 366 36.74 17.24 -30.09
N PHE A 367 35.43 17.49 -30.07
CA PHE A 367 34.74 18.18 -31.16
C PHE A 367 35.14 19.64 -31.32
N ILE A 368 35.42 20.35 -30.22
CA ILE A 368 35.97 21.70 -30.27
C ILE A 368 37.38 21.70 -30.87
N ASP A 369 38.25 20.82 -30.38
CA ASP A 369 39.66 20.74 -30.79
C ASP A 369 39.81 20.32 -32.26
N SER A 370 38.86 19.51 -32.77
CA SER A 370 38.80 19.08 -34.18
C SER A 370 38.02 20.02 -35.10
N GLY A 371 37.36 21.06 -34.57
CA GLY A 371 36.52 21.98 -35.34
C GLY A 371 35.14 21.45 -35.73
N TYR A 372 34.77 20.24 -35.30
CA TYR A 372 33.47 19.60 -35.54
C TYR A 372 32.30 20.29 -34.81
N SER A 373 32.57 21.01 -33.72
CA SER A 373 31.54 21.64 -32.87
C SER A 373 30.67 22.69 -33.57
N ARG A 374 31.09 23.24 -34.73
CA ARG A 374 30.34 24.25 -35.48
C ARG A 374 29.06 23.72 -36.12
N SER A 375 28.95 22.40 -36.30
CA SER A 375 27.79 21.73 -36.88
C SER A 375 27.11 20.73 -35.93
N ALA A 376 27.69 20.48 -34.76
CA ALA A 376 27.19 19.50 -33.80
C ALA A 376 26.22 20.13 -32.78
N VAL A 377 25.13 19.44 -32.48
CA VAL A 377 24.21 19.83 -31.40
C VAL A 377 24.63 19.11 -30.11
N SER A 378 24.67 19.81 -28.98
CA SER A 378 25.09 19.24 -27.69
C SER A 378 24.02 18.37 -27.01
N ARG A 379 22.78 18.40 -27.51
CA ARG A 379 21.63 17.61 -27.01
C ARG A 379 20.77 17.12 -28.16
N ILE A 380 20.33 15.87 -28.10
CA ILE A 380 19.45 15.26 -29.11
C ILE A 380 18.39 14.42 -28.39
N SER A 381 17.13 14.56 -28.76
CA SER A 381 16.05 13.74 -28.17
C SER A 381 16.25 12.27 -28.47
N LEU A 382 16.15 11.42 -27.44
CA LEU A 382 16.24 9.96 -27.58
C LEU A 382 15.14 9.43 -28.53
N SER A 383 13.96 10.04 -28.51
CA SER A 383 12.86 9.67 -29.42
C SER A 383 13.19 9.95 -30.88
N THR A 384 13.89 11.04 -31.17
CA THR A 384 14.38 11.38 -32.51
C THR A 384 15.43 10.40 -32.97
N LEU A 385 16.37 10.01 -32.09
CA LEU A 385 17.38 9.00 -32.41
C LEU A 385 16.75 7.65 -32.77
N VAL A 386 15.76 7.19 -31.99
CA VAL A 386 14.99 5.97 -32.29
C VAL A 386 14.31 6.06 -33.66
N LYS A 387 13.69 7.21 -33.97
CA LYS A 387 13.02 7.42 -35.25
C LYS A 387 14.02 7.43 -36.43
N ASN A 388 15.16 8.09 -36.27
CA ASN A 388 16.23 8.15 -37.27
C ASN A 388 16.84 6.77 -37.54
N PHE A 389 16.87 5.91 -36.52
CA PHE A 389 17.31 4.51 -36.64
C PHE A 389 16.29 3.62 -37.39
N GLY A 390 15.04 4.07 -37.53
CA GLY A 390 13.95 3.29 -38.16
C GLY A 390 13.01 2.58 -37.17
N GLY A 391 13.12 2.88 -35.87
CA GLY A 391 12.33 2.26 -34.81
C GLY A 391 13.14 1.30 -33.92
N LEU A 392 12.45 0.57 -33.05
CA LEU A 392 13.07 -0.44 -32.20
C LEU A 392 12.80 -1.84 -32.75
N ASP A 393 13.82 -2.69 -32.72
CA ASP A 393 13.66 -4.12 -33.03
C ASP A 393 12.79 -4.80 -31.96
N SER A 394 11.86 -5.64 -32.41
CA SER A 394 11.20 -6.57 -31.50
C SER A 394 12.14 -7.73 -31.18
N TRP A 395 12.24 -8.06 -29.90
CA TRP A 395 13.02 -9.23 -29.46
C TRP A 395 12.27 -10.51 -29.81
N ASP A 396 13.02 -11.53 -30.23
CA ASP A 396 12.53 -12.88 -30.46
C ASP A 396 12.54 -13.68 -29.14
N LYS A 397 11.80 -14.79 -29.10
CA LYS A 397 11.68 -15.66 -27.90
C LYS A 397 13.04 -16.11 -27.32
N GLY A 398 14.03 -16.30 -28.19
CA GLY A 398 15.37 -16.76 -27.81
C GLY A 398 16.33 -15.64 -27.41
N ASP A 399 15.93 -14.38 -27.53
CA ASP A 399 16.79 -13.25 -27.19
C ASP A 399 16.82 -13.05 -25.67
N PHE A 400 17.99 -12.72 -25.12
CA PHE A 400 18.19 -12.39 -23.70
C PHE A 400 19.29 -11.32 -23.49
N VAL A 401 19.97 -10.95 -24.57
CA VAL A 401 20.90 -9.82 -24.72
C VAL A 401 20.56 -9.05 -25.99
N PRO A 402 20.85 -7.74 -26.08
CA PRO A 402 20.63 -7.00 -27.31
C PRO A 402 21.47 -7.54 -28.48
N LYS A 403 20.90 -7.55 -29.69
CA LYS A 403 21.63 -7.94 -30.91
C LYS A 403 22.68 -6.87 -31.23
N ALA A 404 23.80 -7.27 -31.83
CA ALA A 404 24.94 -6.38 -32.07
C ALA A 404 24.62 -5.10 -32.87
N ASN A 405 23.59 -5.15 -33.73
CA ASN A 405 23.16 -4.04 -34.58
C ASN A 405 21.84 -3.42 -34.12
N SER A 406 21.37 -3.69 -32.90
CA SER A 406 20.17 -3.05 -32.36
C SER A 406 20.47 -1.65 -31.85
N PHE A 407 19.45 -0.78 -31.85
CA PHE A 407 19.56 0.60 -31.38
C PHE A 407 20.12 0.72 -29.94
N TYR A 408 19.69 -0.18 -29.05
CA TYR A 408 20.16 -0.23 -27.67
C TYR A 408 21.21 -1.33 -27.49
N GLY A 409 22.39 -0.96 -27.01
CA GLY A 409 23.34 -1.85 -26.36
C GLY A 409 23.18 -1.84 -24.83
N GLU A 410 23.81 -2.80 -24.15
CA GLU A 410 23.90 -2.85 -22.68
C GLU A 410 25.35 -3.13 -22.26
N ARG A 411 25.83 -2.45 -21.21
CA ARG A 411 27.20 -2.61 -20.72
C ARG A 411 27.31 -2.55 -19.20
N LEU A 412 28.03 -3.51 -18.62
CA LEU A 412 28.49 -3.48 -17.24
C LEU A 412 29.59 -2.43 -17.10
N TYR A 413 29.43 -1.49 -16.16
CA TYR A 413 30.40 -0.39 -15.99
C TYR A 413 31.00 -0.31 -14.59
N CYS A 414 30.37 -0.92 -13.58
CA CYS A 414 30.90 -0.96 -12.23
C CYS A 414 30.44 -2.22 -11.49
N ILE A 415 31.32 -2.80 -10.68
CA ILE A 415 31.00 -3.88 -9.75
C ILE A 415 31.32 -3.41 -8.32
N ARG A 416 30.36 -3.61 -7.42
CA ARG A 416 30.56 -3.39 -5.98
C ARG A 416 30.91 -4.70 -5.32
N TRP A 417 32.13 -4.76 -4.82
CA TRP A 417 32.72 -5.88 -4.10
C TRP A 417 32.64 -5.69 -2.59
N LEU A 418 32.48 -6.79 -1.86
CA LEU A 418 32.58 -6.85 -0.41
C LEU A 418 33.97 -7.34 -0.01
N ARG A 419 34.71 -6.49 0.72
CA ARG A 419 35.93 -6.92 1.38
C ARG A 419 35.60 -7.53 2.75
N PRO A 420 36.01 -8.78 3.04
CA PRO A 420 35.79 -9.38 4.33
C PRO A 420 36.51 -8.59 5.44
N ALA A 421 35.97 -8.64 6.65
CA ALA A 421 36.63 -8.00 7.79
C ALA A 421 38.02 -8.62 8.01
N PRO A 422 39.03 -7.80 8.38
CA PRO A 422 40.38 -8.30 8.59
C PRO A 422 40.42 -9.36 9.70
N ILE A 423 41.32 -10.33 9.55
CA ILE A 423 41.52 -11.38 10.55
C ILE A 423 42.32 -10.78 11.71
N GLY A 424 41.71 -10.77 12.89
CA GLY A 424 42.35 -10.34 14.13
C GLY A 424 43.42 -11.34 14.58
N LYS A 425 44.23 -10.93 15.56
CA LYS A 425 45.29 -11.78 16.15
C LYS A 425 44.76 -13.07 16.80
N ASP A 426 43.46 -13.15 17.07
CA ASP A 426 42.75 -14.31 17.61
C ASP A 426 42.20 -15.26 16.52
N GLY A 427 42.57 -15.04 15.25
CA GLY A 427 42.07 -15.82 14.11
C GLY A 427 40.61 -15.52 13.75
N LYS A 428 39.93 -14.62 14.47
CA LYS A 428 38.55 -14.22 14.19
C LYS A 428 38.53 -12.98 13.31
N ARG A 429 37.62 -12.94 12.34
CA ARG A 429 37.38 -11.73 11.55
C ARG A 429 36.81 -10.63 12.47
N LYS A 430 37.59 -9.57 12.71
CA LYS A 430 37.24 -8.45 13.61
C LYS A 430 37.38 -7.14 12.83
N GLY A 431 36.28 -6.39 12.69
CA GLY A 431 36.27 -5.11 11.98
C GLY A 431 35.02 -4.93 11.11
N ARG A 432 34.88 -3.75 10.48
CA ARG A 432 33.76 -3.45 9.59
C ARG A 432 34.02 -4.04 8.20
N LYS A 433 33.03 -4.73 7.63
CA LYS A 433 33.01 -5.05 6.19
C LYS A 433 33.05 -3.73 5.40
N THR A 434 33.83 -3.67 4.33
CA THR A 434 33.94 -2.46 3.49
C THR A 434 33.59 -2.76 2.05
N PHE A 435 32.88 -1.82 1.41
CA PHE A 435 32.54 -1.91 0.00
C PHE A 435 33.64 -1.30 -0.86
N VAL A 436 34.00 -1.98 -1.94
CA VAL A 436 34.97 -1.53 -2.94
C VAL A 436 34.26 -1.47 -4.29
N TYR A 437 34.37 -0.35 -4.99
CA TYR A 437 33.76 -0.14 -6.31
C TYR A 437 34.87 -0.15 -7.36
N ARG A 438 34.69 -0.91 -8.45
CA ARG A 438 35.70 -1.04 -9.52
C ARG A 438 35.02 -1.12 -10.87
N GLU A 439 35.66 -0.58 -11.90
CA GLU A 439 35.31 -0.96 -13.28
C GLU A 439 35.58 -2.46 -13.49
N PRO A 440 34.79 -3.16 -14.33
CA PRO A 440 35.07 -4.54 -14.66
C PRO A 440 36.40 -4.65 -15.42
N ASP A 441 37.25 -5.59 -15.03
CA ASP A 441 38.48 -5.93 -15.77
C ASP A 441 38.27 -7.12 -16.73
N GLU A 442 39.33 -7.53 -17.44
CA GLU A 442 39.24 -8.65 -18.40
C GLU A 442 38.76 -9.96 -17.75
N TYR A 443 39.11 -10.21 -16.48
CA TYR A 443 38.67 -11.40 -15.75
C TYR A 443 37.17 -11.34 -15.46
N ASP A 444 36.68 -10.18 -15.02
CA ASP A 444 35.25 -9.96 -14.77
C ASP A 444 34.42 -10.11 -16.06
N LEU A 445 34.93 -9.60 -17.19
CA LEU A 445 34.26 -9.69 -18.49
C LEU A 445 34.27 -11.11 -19.09
N ASP A 446 35.32 -11.89 -18.83
CA ASP A 446 35.36 -13.31 -19.21
C ASP A 446 34.27 -14.10 -18.47
N ILE A 447 34.06 -13.83 -17.18
CA ILE A 447 32.94 -14.43 -16.41
C ILE A 447 31.58 -14.08 -17.01
N GLU A 448 31.34 -12.82 -17.38
CA GLU A 448 30.08 -12.44 -18.03
C GLU A 448 29.88 -13.15 -19.37
N THR A 449 30.96 -13.37 -20.13
CA THR A 449 30.92 -14.15 -21.38
C THR A 449 30.57 -15.63 -21.10
N GLN A 450 31.18 -16.24 -20.08
CA GLN A 450 30.85 -17.61 -19.66
C GLN A 450 29.39 -17.76 -19.23
N ILE A 451 28.83 -16.76 -18.53
CA ILE A 451 27.41 -16.74 -18.12
C ILE A 451 26.51 -16.64 -19.36
N ILE A 452 26.82 -15.76 -20.32
CA ILE A 452 26.09 -15.65 -21.59
C ILE A 452 26.10 -16.98 -22.34
N ASP A 453 27.25 -17.64 -22.44
CA ASP A 453 27.39 -18.94 -23.11
C ASP A 453 26.61 -20.05 -22.40
N LEU A 454 26.56 -20.02 -21.07
CA LEU A 454 25.78 -20.98 -20.28
C LEU A 454 24.28 -20.77 -20.48
N VAL A 455 23.80 -19.52 -20.40
CA VAL A 455 22.38 -19.19 -20.65
C VAL A 455 22.01 -19.55 -22.09
N SER A 456 22.84 -19.23 -23.07
CA SER A 456 22.62 -19.58 -24.49
C SER A 456 22.38 -21.08 -24.68
N ARG A 457 23.18 -21.93 -24.03
CA ARG A 457 23.10 -23.40 -24.13
C ARG A 457 21.91 -23.99 -23.38
N THR A 458 21.44 -23.33 -22.33
CA THR A 458 20.43 -23.87 -21.41
C THR A 458 19.05 -23.28 -21.57
N LEU A 459 18.92 -22.09 -22.19
CA LEU A 459 17.67 -21.32 -22.26
C LEU A 459 16.49 -22.16 -22.76
N GLU A 460 16.63 -22.83 -23.90
CA GLU A 460 15.54 -23.62 -24.49
C GLU A 460 15.10 -24.77 -23.56
N THR A 461 16.06 -25.45 -22.91
CA THR A 461 15.77 -26.54 -21.97
C THR A 461 15.12 -26.00 -20.70
N SER A 462 15.62 -24.90 -20.16
CA SER A 462 15.04 -24.23 -19.00
C SER A 462 13.62 -23.72 -19.27
N GLN A 463 13.37 -23.18 -20.47
CA GLN A 463 12.02 -22.77 -20.90
C GLN A 463 11.07 -23.97 -21.02
N LYS A 464 11.50 -25.08 -21.64
CA LYS A 464 10.71 -26.32 -21.72
C LYS A 464 10.36 -26.89 -20.35
N CYS A 465 11.28 -26.79 -19.38
CA CYS A 465 11.04 -27.22 -18.01
C CYS A 465 10.27 -26.19 -17.15
N GLY A 466 10.08 -24.96 -17.65
CA GLY A 466 9.42 -23.87 -16.93
C GLY A 466 10.31 -23.12 -15.93
N TRP A 467 11.62 -23.39 -15.87
CA TRP A 467 12.54 -22.69 -14.94
C TRP A 467 12.86 -21.27 -15.38
N ILE A 468 12.75 -20.98 -16.68
CA ILE A 468 12.79 -19.62 -17.24
C ILE A 468 11.46 -19.43 -17.98
N PRO A 469 10.73 -18.32 -17.75
CA PRO A 469 9.47 -18.10 -18.43
C PRO A 469 9.70 -17.89 -19.93
N ASP A 470 8.78 -18.44 -20.73
CA ASP A 470 8.72 -18.23 -22.17
C ASP A 470 7.38 -17.58 -22.58
N TRP A 471 6.70 -16.98 -21.60
CA TRP A 471 5.45 -16.27 -21.77
C TRP A 471 5.66 -14.96 -22.53
N ARG A 472 4.89 -14.82 -23.62
CA ARG A 472 4.78 -13.58 -24.36
C ARG A 472 4.05 -12.54 -23.51
N ILE A 473 4.59 -11.33 -23.46
CA ILE A 473 3.94 -10.18 -22.83
C ILE A 473 2.71 -9.84 -23.66
N GLN A 474 1.55 -9.80 -23.02
CA GLN A 474 0.31 -9.39 -23.67
C GLN A 474 0.18 -7.87 -23.67
N ASP A 475 -0.45 -7.34 -24.72
CA ASP A 475 -0.78 -5.91 -24.81
C ASP A 475 -1.69 -5.46 -23.65
N GLY A 476 -1.41 -4.29 -23.10
CA GLY A 476 -2.09 -3.76 -21.91
C GLY A 476 -1.68 -2.32 -21.64
N ALA A 477 -2.37 -1.67 -20.71
CA ALA A 477 -2.13 -0.27 -20.36
C ALA A 477 -0.72 -0.05 -19.77
N LYS A 478 -0.23 -0.99 -18.96
CA LYS A 478 1.10 -0.97 -18.34
C LYS A 478 2.11 -1.80 -19.13
N THR A 479 1.72 -2.96 -19.64
CA THR A 479 2.64 -3.89 -20.32
C THR A 479 3.12 -3.39 -21.68
N ARG A 480 2.32 -2.58 -22.41
CA ARG A 480 2.71 -2.00 -23.71
C ARG A 480 3.96 -1.12 -23.62
N GLU A 481 4.22 -0.53 -22.44
CA GLU A 481 5.41 0.29 -22.24
C GLU A 481 6.69 -0.49 -22.56
N LEU A 482 6.78 -1.76 -22.13
CA LEU A 482 7.95 -2.61 -22.32
C LEU A 482 8.30 -2.82 -23.79
N THR A 483 7.31 -3.10 -24.63
CA THR A 483 7.52 -3.27 -26.06
C THR A 483 7.81 -1.92 -26.73
N ARG A 484 7.09 -0.85 -26.34
CA ARG A 484 7.24 0.48 -26.95
C ARG A 484 8.60 1.11 -26.69
N THR A 485 9.16 0.96 -25.49
CA THR A 485 10.41 1.65 -25.10
C THR A 485 11.64 0.78 -25.23
N ARG A 486 11.50 -0.55 -25.30
CA ARG A 486 12.61 -1.51 -25.34
C ARG A 486 12.53 -2.61 -26.40
N GLY A 487 11.37 -2.80 -27.04
CA GLY A 487 11.15 -3.93 -27.94
C GLY A 487 11.02 -5.28 -27.23
N TRP A 488 10.86 -5.29 -25.90
CA TRP A 488 10.71 -6.53 -25.14
C TRP A 488 9.31 -7.13 -25.33
N THR A 489 9.28 -8.41 -25.71
CA THR A 489 8.08 -9.16 -26.10
C THR A 489 7.81 -10.39 -25.21
N TYR A 490 8.76 -10.81 -24.37
CA TYR A 490 8.64 -11.94 -23.44
C TYR A 490 9.11 -11.56 -22.03
N TRP A 491 8.54 -12.18 -21.00
CA TRP A 491 8.81 -11.82 -19.59
C TRP A 491 10.26 -12.08 -19.16
N HIS A 492 10.98 -13.04 -19.76
CA HIS A 492 12.40 -13.26 -19.46
C HIS A 492 13.31 -12.14 -19.96
N HIS A 493 12.85 -11.31 -20.92
CA HIS A 493 13.63 -10.16 -21.42
C HIS A 493 13.86 -9.08 -20.36
N LEU A 494 13.15 -9.11 -19.23
CA LEU A 494 13.31 -8.15 -18.15
C LEU A 494 14.54 -8.46 -17.27
N PHE A 495 15.31 -9.52 -17.55
CA PHE A 495 16.39 -10.00 -16.70
C PHE A 495 17.70 -10.21 -17.47
N THR A 496 18.82 -9.72 -16.92
CA THR A 496 20.16 -9.95 -17.50
C THR A 496 20.51 -11.44 -17.48
N PRO A 497 21.51 -11.90 -18.27
CA PRO A 497 21.95 -13.30 -18.26
C PRO A 497 22.24 -13.82 -16.84
N ARG A 498 22.91 -13.02 -16.01
CA ARG A 498 23.19 -13.33 -14.60
C ARG A 498 21.91 -13.49 -13.76
N GLN A 499 20.95 -12.58 -13.94
CA GLN A 499 19.67 -12.65 -13.25
C GLN A 499 18.86 -13.88 -13.68
N LEU A 500 18.82 -14.20 -14.98
CA LEU A 500 18.16 -15.38 -15.52
C LEU A 500 18.74 -16.68 -14.96
N LEU A 501 20.07 -16.77 -14.92
CA LEU A 501 20.77 -17.93 -14.39
C LEU A 501 20.45 -18.13 -12.89
N MET A 502 20.52 -17.06 -12.10
CA MET A 502 20.17 -17.07 -10.68
C MET A 502 18.71 -17.47 -10.44
N LEU A 503 17.76 -16.84 -11.13
CA LEU A 503 16.32 -17.12 -10.99
C LEU A 503 15.98 -18.54 -11.44
N SER A 504 16.55 -18.99 -12.56
CA SER A 504 16.36 -20.35 -13.08
C SER A 504 16.85 -21.40 -12.08
N GLU A 505 17.99 -21.16 -11.43
CA GLU A 505 18.63 -22.13 -10.56
C GLU A 505 17.96 -22.18 -9.18
N TYR A 506 17.38 -21.06 -8.73
CA TYR A 506 16.42 -21.02 -7.62
C TYR A 506 15.13 -21.79 -7.95
N SER A 507 14.47 -21.43 -9.06
CA SER A 507 13.22 -22.05 -9.53
C SER A 507 13.36 -23.56 -9.70
N ARG A 508 14.46 -24.03 -10.30
CA ARG A 508 14.74 -25.46 -10.46
C ARG A 508 14.79 -26.20 -9.12
N ARG A 509 15.46 -25.66 -8.10
CA ARG A 509 15.60 -26.29 -6.78
C ARG A 509 14.31 -26.32 -5.97
N LEU A 510 13.34 -25.46 -6.27
CA LEU A 510 12.02 -25.51 -5.63
C LEU A 510 11.35 -26.90 -5.77
N ARG A 511 11.73 -27.69 -6.79
CA ARG A 511 11.20 -29.05 -6.99
C ARG A 511 11.62 -30.06 -5.93
N GLU A 512 12.64 -29.76 -5.13
CA GLU A 512 13.18 -30.64 -4.11
C GLU A 512 12.37 -30.61 -2.82
N PHE A 513 11.46 -29.63 -2.68
CA PHE A 513 10.64 -29.42 -1.50
C PHE A 513 9.21 -29.93 -1.72
N GLU A 514 8.57 -30.45 -0.67
CA GLU A 514 7.17 -30.84 -0.74
C GLU A 514 6.25 -29.64 -1.01
N PRO A 515 5.05 -29.85 -1.62
CA PRO A 515 4.11 -28.78 -1.98
C PRO A 515 3.83 -27.75 -0.89
N SER A 516 3.67 -28.18 0.36
CA SER A 516 3.34 -27.31 1.50
C SER A 516 4.46 -26.34 1.86
N ILE A 517 5.72 -26.69 1.62
CA ILE A 517 6.87 -25.79 1.84
C ILE A 517 7.16 -25.02 0.55
N ARG A 518 7.06 -25.70 -0.59
CA ARG A 518 7.28 -25.13 -1.91
C ARG A 518 6.41 -23.91 -2.17
N GLN A 519 5.12 -23.95 -1.80
CA GLN A 519 4.20 -22.81 -1.99
C GLN A 519 4.73 -21.49 -1.41
N SER A 520 5.41 -21.55 -0.26
CA SER A 520 5.95 -20.38 0.44
C SER A 520 7.21 -19.87 -0.26
N LEU A 521 8.07 -20.79 -0.71
CA LEU A 521 9.31 -20.47 -1.42
C LEU A 521 9.04 -19.88 -2.83
N ILE A 522 7.87 -20.15 -3.43
CA ILE A 522 7.46 -19.49 -4.69
C ILE A 522 7.37 -17.97 -4.49
N LEU A 523 6.87 -17.50 -3.35
CA LEU A 523 6.78 -16.06 -3.09
C LEU A 523 8.16 -15.41 -3.01
N ASN A 524 9.15 -16.13 -2.48
CA ASN A 524 10.54 -15.69 -2.42
C ASN A 524 11.17 -15.62 -3.81
N LEU A 525 10.80 -16.51 -4.75
CA LEU A 525 11.19 -16.39 -6.16
C LEU A 525 10.66 -15.09 -6.79
N GLY A 526 9.41 -14.70 -6.50
CA GLY A 526 8.85 -13.45 -7.00
C GLY A 526 9.48 -12.22 -6.37
N GLN A 527 9.77 -12.27 -5.07
CA GLN A 527 10.53 -11.24 -4.37
C GLN A 527 11.93 -11.08 -4.97
N LEU A 528 12.63 -12.19 -5.24
CA LEU A 528 13.93 -12.20 -5.91
C LEU A 528 13.83 -11.54 -7.30
N ALA A 529 12.81 -11.88 -8.10
CA ALA A 529 12.58 -11.26 -9.40
C ALA A 529 12.27 -9.76 -9.27
N ASN A 530 11.46 -9.36 -8.28
CA ASN A 530 11.05 -7.97 -8.04
C ASN A 530 12.21 -7.08 -7.56
N TYR A 531 13.21 -7.63 -6.87
CA TYR A 531 14.40 -6.91 -6.42
C TYR A 531 15.64 -7.12 -7.31
N ASN A 532 15.52 -7.92 -8.38
CA ASN A 532 16.64 -8.25 -9.25
C ASN A 532 16.23 -8.40 -10.74
N ALA A 533 15.68 -7.33 -11.32
CA ALA A 533 15.38 -7.19 -12.75
C ALA A 533 16.09 -5.97 -13.36
N ARG A 534 16.09 -5.85 -14.71
CA ARG A 534 16.52 -4.64 -15.44
C ARG A 534 15.72 -3.38 -15.07
N LEU A 535 14.56 -3.58 -14.44
CA LEU A 535 13.68 -2.50 -13.98
C LEU A 535 14.00 -2.01 -12.56
N CYS A 536 15.03 -2.57 -11.90
CA CYS A 536 15.47 -2.15 -10.58
C CYS A 536 16.41 -0.93 -10.65
N ARG A 537 15.99 0.19 -10.06
CA ARG A 537 16.80 1.42 -10.03
C ARG A 537 17.74 1.48 -8.84
N TRP A 538 18.77 2.30 -8.97
CA TRP A 538 19.70 2.62 -7.89
C TRP A 538 19.21 3.79 -7.04
N HIS A 539 19.14 3.61 -5.72
CA HIS A 539 18.86 4.68 -4.77
C HIS A 539 20.09 4.98 -3.92
N GLN A 540 20.84 5.99 -4.34
CA GLN A 540 22.12 6.41 -3.76
C GLN A 540 22.03 6.78 -2.26
N GLY A 541 20.90 7.37 -1.82
CA GLY A 541 20.69 7.83 -0.45
C GLY A 541 20.32 6.75 0.57
N ALA A 542 19.99 5.53 0.13
CA ALA A 542 19.57 4.45 1.03
C ALA A 542 20.74 3.90 1.88
N GLY A 543 20.41 3.17 2.95
CA GLY A 543 21.40 2.51 3.81
C GLY A 543 22.32 3.48 4.55
N GLY A 544 21.82 4.68 4.89
CA GLY A 544 22.64 5.74 5.46
C GLY A 544 23.72 6.24 4.49
N GLY A 545 23.42 6.27 3.19
CA GLY A 545 24.28 6.77 2.11
C GLY A 545 25.18 5.74 1.43
N SER A 546 25.10 4.45 1.78
CA SER A 546 25.80 3.37 1.06
C SER A 546 25.09 2.94 -0.24
N GLY A 547 23.87 3.43 -0.43
CA GLY A 547 22.96 3.11 -1.52
C GLY A 547 22.34 1.72 -1.42
N SER A 548 21.18 1.55 -2.05
CA SER A 548 20.45 0.29 -2.19
C SER A 548 19.70 0.23 -3.51
N THR A 549 19.34 -0.97 -3.96
CA THR A 549 18.41 -1.16 -5.09
C THR A 549 16.98 -0.87 -4.65
N VAL A 550 16.16 -0.39 -5.56
CA VAL A 550 14.71 -0.25 -5.41
C VAL A 550 14.02 -1.27 -6.31
N GLU A 551 12.95 -1.90 -5.82
CA GLU A 551 12.18 -2.92 -6.51
C GLU A 551 11.51 -2.42 -7.80
N VAL A 552 11.10 -3.33 -8.68
CA VAL A 552 10.42 -3.04 -9.96
C VAL A 552 9.20 -2.15 -9.76
N PHE A 553 8.35 -2.48 -8.79
CA PHE A 553 7.03 -1.86 -8.64
C PHE A 553 6.94 -0.77 -7.57
N TYR A 554 8.01 0.01 -7.39
CA TYR A 554 8.04 1.12 -6.42
C TYR A 554 6.95 2.20 -6.65
N ASN A 555 6.39 2.25 -7.85
CA ASN A 555 5.29 3.14 -8.25
C ASN A 555 4.18 2.40 -9.05
N GLN A 556 4.01 1.08 -8.84
CA GLN A 556 2.97 0.27 -9.51
C GLN A 556 3.04 0.33 -11.06
N ALA A 557 4.26 0.39 -11.62
CA ALA A 557 4.48 0.45 -13.06
C ALA A 557 5.72 -0.33 -13.49
N LEU A 558 5.80 -0.65 -14.79
CA LEU A 558 6.89 -1.39 -15.42
C LEU A 558 7.87 -0.41 -16.10
N ASN A 559 8.51 0.46 -15.30
CA ASN A 559 9.32 1.56 -15.81
C ASN A 559 10.64 1.05 -16.43
N THR A 560 10.85 1.25 -17.73
CA THR A 560 12.11 0.87 -18.39
C THR A 560 13.23 1.86 -18.08
N LEU A 561 14.41 1.38 -17.66
CA LEU A 561 15.51 2.22 -17.15
C LEU A 561 16.72 2.24 -18.09
N VAL A 562 17.30 3.42 -18.33
CA VAL A 562 18.55 3.55 -19.13
C VAL A 562 19.81 3.12 -18.38
N ASN A 563 19.72 3.03 -17.05
CA ASN A 563 20.75 2.44 -16.19
C ASN A 563 20.06 1.74 -15.01
N TYR A 564 20.59 0.59 -14.62
CA TYR A 564 19.98 -0.28 -13.62
C TYR A 564 21.04 -1.06 -12.85
N VAL A 565 20.62 -1.69 -11.76
CA VAL A 565 21.52 -2.41 -10.86
C VAL A 565 21.01 -3.83 -10.63
N CYS A 566 21.89 -4.79 -10.82
CA CYS A 566 21.64 -6.19 -10.49
C CYS A 566 22.27 -6.52 -9.14
N ARG A 567 21.55 -7.27 -8.30
CA ARG A 567 22.09 -7.84 -7.07
C ARG A 567 22.89 -9.10 -7.38
N ALA A 568 24.03 -9.23 -6.73
CA ALA A 568 24.71 -10.50 -6.56
C ALA A 568 23.96 -11.35 -5.52
N TRP A 569 24.12 -12.67 -5.54
CA TRP A 569 23.41 -13.59 -4.64
C TRP A 569 23.63 -13.27 -3.17
N SER A 570 24.87 -12.91 -2.81
CA SER A 570 25.24 -12.53 -1.43
C SER A 570 24.46 -11.31 -0.89
N PHE A 571 23.80 -10.54 -1.76
CA PHE A 571 22.99 -9.37 -1.42
C PHE A 571 21.48 -9.63 -1.57
N CYS A 572 21.07 -10.88 -1.81
CA CYS A 572 19.69 -11.33 -1.92
C CYS A 572 19.14 -12.02 -0.66
N ASP A 573 19.97 -12.26 0.36
CA ASP A 573 19.60 -12.98 1.60
C ASP A 573 18.30 -12.46 2.23
N GLY A 574 18.23 -11.18 2.57
CA GLY A 574 17.01 -10.59 3.16
C GLY A 574 15.77 -10.55 2.25
N VAL A 575 15.88 -10.99 0.99
CA VAL A 575 14.76 -11.14 0.03
C VAL A 575 14.35 -12.60 -0.10
N VAL A 576 15.30 -13.53 0.02
CA VAL A 576 15.12 -14.97 -0.21
C VAL A 576 14.92 -15.77 1.08
N SER A 577 15.44 -15.26 2.18
CA SER A 577 15.31 -15.79 3.54
C SER A 577 14.78 -14.70 4.49
N PRO A 578 13.60 -14.12 4.21
CA PRO A 578 13.03 -13.09 5.06
C PRO A 578 12.64 -13.65 6.43
N GLU A 579 12.92 -12.91 7.50
CA GLU A 579 12.39 -13.23 8.82
C GLU A 579 10.87 -13.04 8.85
N HIS A 580 10.16 -14.03 9.39
CA HIS A 580 8.72 -14.00 9.57
C HIS A 580 8.41 -14.11 11.06
N ASN A 581 7.45 -13.32 11.56
CA ASN A 581 6.88 -13.58 12.88
C ASN A 581 5.83 -14.69 12.75
N HIS A 582 5.79 -15.62 13.71
CA HIS A 582 4.71 -16.59 13.84
C HIS A 582 3.61 -16.05 14.77
N VAL A 583 2.35 -16.34 14.42
CA VAL A 583 1.18 -15.98 15.22
C VAL A 583 0.22 -17.16 15.24
N ASP A 584 -0.09 -17.68 16.44
CA ASP A 584 -1.08 -18.74 16.57
C ASP A 584 -2.48 -18.25 16.20
N THR A 585 -3.14 -18.99 15.31
CA THR A 585 -4.57 -18.82 14.99
C THR A 585 -5.34 -20.09 15.35
N SER A 586 -6.58 -19.93 15.85
CA SER A 586 -7.38 -21.05 16.36
C SER A 586 -8.59 -21.41 15.50
N GLY A 587 -8.99 -20.55 14.56
CA GLY A 587 -10.09 -20.79 13.65
C GLY A 587 -9.69 -21.64 12.45
N LYS A 588 -10.69 -22.17 11.73
CA LYS A 588 -10.46 -22.85 10.45
C LYS A 588 -10.18 -21.81 9.38
N THR A 589 -9.12 -22.01 8.61
CA THR A 589 -8.73 -21.11 7.52
C THR A 589 -8.84 -21.83 6.18
N GLU A 590 -9.48 -21.19 5.21
CA GLU A 590 -9.63 -21.68 3.85
C GLU A 590 -9.29 -20.56 2.87
N ALA A 591 -8.30 -20.76 2.01
CA ALA A 591 -7.92 -19.84 0.95
C ALA A 591 -7.99 -20.56 -0.41
N THR A 592 -8.80 -20.03 -1.33
CA THR A 592 -9.12 -20.67 -2.62
C THR A 592 -8.87 -19.72 -3.78
N LEU A 593 -8.62 -20.29 -4.96
CA LEU A 593 -8.50 -19.55 -6.22
C LEU A 593 -9.85 -19.62 -6.94
N LEU A 594 -10.70 -18.62 -6.72
CA LEU A 594 -12.08 -18.59 -7.22
C LEU A 594 -12.52 -17.16 -7.52
N ASP A 595 -13.38 -17.05 -8.53
CA ASP A 595 -14.12 -15.83 -8.82
C ASP A 595 -15.19 -15.58 -7.75
N ALA A 596 -15.32 -14.33 -7.28
CA ALA A 596 -16.33 -13.92 -6.32
C ALA A 596 -17.77 -14.29 -6.74
N ARG A 597 -18.05 -14.32 -8.06
CA ARG A 597 -19.34 -14.73 -8.65
C ARG A 597 -19.64 -16.22 -8.46
N SER A 598 -18.63 -17.03 -8.17
CA SER A 598 -18.71 -18.50 -8.10
C SER A 598 -18.60 -19.08 -6.68
N ILE A 599 -18.48 -18.22 -5.66
CA ILE A 599 -18.45 -18.64 -4.25
C ILE A 599 -19.75 -19.37 -3.89
N LYS A 600 -19.62 -20.49 -3.17
CA LYS A 600 -20.74 -21.35 -2.74
C LYS A 600 -20.87 -21.47 -1.21
N ASN A 601 -19.85 -21.06 -0.48
CA ASN A 601 -19.79 -21.20 0.97
C ASN A 601 -20.35 -19.95 1.63
N SER A 602 -21.19 -20.11 2.65
CA SER A 602 -21.75 -18.99 3.39
C SER A 602 -20.82 -18.48 4.49
N CYS A 603 -20.74 -17.16 4.63
CA CYS A 603 -20.08 -16.46 5.72
C CYS A 603 -21.08 -15.58 6.48
N ASP A 604 -20.83 -15.34 7.76
CA ASP A 604 -21.66 -14.47 8.59
C ASP A 604 -21.40 -12.99 8.24
N LEU A 605 -20.13 -12.66 8.01
CA LEU A 605 -19.67 -11.34 7.61
C LEU A 605 -18.83 -11.44 6.33
N TRP A 606 -19.03 -10.52 5.39
CA TRP A 606 -18.14 -10.32 4.24
C TRP A 606 -17.41 -8.98 4.38
N ILE A 607 -16.08 -8.98 4.30
CA ILE A 607 -15.26 -7.77 4.32
C ILE A 607 -14.36 -7.84 3.09
N THR A 608 -14.44 -6.85 2.21
CA THR A 608 -13.87 -6.96 0.85
C THR A 608 -13.23 -5.66 0.38
N ASP A 609 -12.13 -5.77 -0.37
CA ASP A 609 -11.43 -4.68 -1.06
C ASP A 609 -11.27 -5.03 -2.56
N PRO A 610 -12.35 -5.02 -3.35
CA PRO A 610 -12.29 -5.32 -4.77
C PRO A 610 -11.44 -4.33 -5.57
N PRO A 611 -11.00 -4.68 -6.80
CA PRO A 611 -10.35 -3.73 -7.70
C PRO A 611 -11.34 -2.65 -8.15
N TYR A 612 -10.99 -1.37 -7.96
CA TYR A 612 -11.84 -0.23 -8.30
C TYR A 612 -11.30 0.55 -9.50
N ALA A 613 -12.20 0.84 -10.45
CA ALA A 613 -12.07 1.91 -11.45
C ALA A 613 -10.67 2.04 -12.09
N ASP A 614 -10.03 0.91 -12.37
CA ASP A 614 -8.69 0.87 -12.99
C ASP A 614 -7.55 1.58 -12.23
N ALA A 615 -7.69 1.82 -10.92
CA ALA A 615 -6.67 2.50 -10.11
C ALA A 615 -5.31 1.78 -10.14
N VAL A 616 -5.33 0.45 -10.11
CA VAL A 616 -4.16 -0.41 -10.31
C VAL A 616 -4.54 -1.57 -11.24
N LYS A 617 -3.70 -1.83 -12.24
CA LYS A 617 -3.89 -2.91 -13.23
C LYS A 617 -3.34 -4.24 -12.73
N TYR A 618 -3.92 -4.78 -11.65
CA TYR A 618 -3.46 -6.01 -10.99
C TYR A 618 -3.32 -7.19 -11.96
N GLU A 619 -4.27 -7.34 -12.87
CA GLU A 619 -4.33 -8.38 -13.89
C GLU A 619 -3.14 -8.32 -14.86
N GLU A 620 -2.63 -7.13 -15.18
CA GLU A 620 -1.44 -6.96 -16.03
C GLU A 620 -0.14 -7.11 -15.24
N LEU A 621 -0.05 -6.46 -14.07
CA LEU A 621 1.19 -6.44 -13.30
C LEU A 621 1.51 -7.81 -12.68
N SER A 622 0.49 -8.60 -12.34
CA SER A 622 0.65 -9.95 -11.78
C SER A 622 1.30 -10.95 -12.75
N GLU A 623 1.21 -10.72 -14.06
CA GLU A 623 1.80 -11.59 -15.08
C GLU A 623 3.32 -11.67 -14.97
N PHE A 624 3.96 -10.61 -14.46
CA PHE A 624 5.39 -10.61 -14.11
C PHE A 624 5.75 -11.75 -13.16
N PHE A 625 4.92 -12.01 -12.15
CA PHE A 625 5.13 -13.08 -11.18
C PHE A 625 4.63 -14.41 -11.71
N LEU A 626 3.42 -14.44 -12.31
CA LEU A 626 2.80 -15.65 -12.82
C LEU A 626 3.66 -16.36 -13.87
N ALA A 627 4.39 -15.60 -14.68
CA ALA A 627 5.34 -16.15 -15.64
C ALA A 627 6.34 -17.11 -14.98
N TRP A 628 6.83 -16.78 -13.78
CA TRP A 628 7.72 -17.63 -12.99
C TRP A 628 6.98 -18.65 -12.13
N TYR A 629 5.80 -18.30 -11.62
CA TYR A 629 5.07 -19.14 -10.65
C TYR A 629 4.36 -20.32 -11.30
N LYS A 630 3.98 -20.21 -12.57
CA LYS A 630 3.14 -21.20 -13.27
C LYS A 630 3.52 -22.66 -13.04
N PRO A 631 4.76 -23.14 -13.29
CA PRO A 631 5.09 -24.56 -13.09
C PRO A 631 5.00 -24.98 -11.62
N HIS A 632 5.19 -24.05 -10.69
CA HIS A 632 5.15 -24.33 -9.27
C HIS A 632 3.73 -24.32 -8.71
N ILE A 633 2.88 -23.37 -9.15
CA ILE A 633 1.46 -23.36 -8.83
C ILE A 633 0.80 -24.65 -9.29
N GLN A 634 1.05 -25.08 -10.54
CA GLN A 634 0.50 -26.33 -11.07
C GLN A 634 0.99 -27.57 -10.31
N ALA A 635 2.21 -27.54 -9.79
CA ALA A 635 2.76 -28.64 -8.99
C ALA A 635 2.20 -28.66 -7.55
N CYS A 636 1.95 -27.50 -6.95
CA CYS A 636 1.42 -27.40 -5.59
C CYS A 636 -0.11 -27.55 -5.54
N PHE A 637 -0.81 -27.06 -6.57
CA PHE A 637 -2.26 -26.96 -6.65
C PHE A 637 -2.74 -27.39 -8.05
N PRO A 638 -2.92 -28.69 -8.30
CA PRO A 638 -3.31 -29.20 -9.62
C PRO A 638 -4.65 -28.65 -10.13
N ASP A 639 -5.56 -28.30 -9.22
CA ASP A 639 -6.89 -27.77 -9.55
C ASP A 639 -6.88 -26.24 -9.79
N TRP A 640 -5.76 -25.56 -9.52
CA TRP A 640 -5.64 -24.12 -9.76
C TRP A 640 -5.24 -23.85 -11.20
N TYR A 641 -5.88 -22.84 -11.80
CA TYR A 641 -5.32 -22.24 -12.99
C TYR A 641 -4.10 -21.38 -12.63
N ALA A 642 -3.24 -21.16 -13.63
CA ALA A 642 -2.01 -20.40 -13.47
C ALA A 642 -1.89 -19.33 -14.58
N ASP A 643 -3.01 -18.68 -14.88
CA ASP A 643 -3.13 -17.54 -15.79
C ASP A 643 -3.74 -16.33 -15.05
N SER A 644 -3.56 -15.12 -15.60
CA SER A 644 -4.00 -13.87 -14.95
C SER A 644 -5.52 -13.70 -14.89
N LYS A 645 -6.29 -14.50 -15.65
CA LYS A 645 -7.74 -14.33 -15.85
C LYS A 645 -8.15 -12.90 -16.17
N ARG A 646 -7.29 -12.15 -16.86
CA ARG A 646 -7.51 -10.71 -17.14
C ARG A 646 -8.82 -10.41 -17.88
N ASP A 647 -9.37 -11.37 -18.61
CA ASP A 647 -10.66 -11.24 -19.31
C ASP A 647 -11.86 -11.36 -18.37
N HIS A 648 -11.69 -12.04 -17.23
CA HIS A 648 -12.71 -12.18 -16.19
C HIS A 648 -12.53 -11.17 -15.05
N ALA A 649 -11.40 -10.46 -14.98
CA ALA A 649 -11.14 -9.46 -13.97
C ALA A 649 -12.21 -8.36 -13.97
N VAL A 650 -12.67 -7.99 -12.78
CA VAL A 650 -13.53 -6.82 -12.58
C VAL A 650 -12.67 -5.58 -12.81
N LYS A 651 -12.91 -4.87 -13.91
CA LYS A 651 -12.08 -3.74 -14.39
C LYS A 651 -12.90 -2.72 -15.18
N GLY A 652 -12.32 -1.54 -15.39
CA GLY A 652 -13.00 -0.40 -16.01
C GLY A 652 -13.80 0.43 -15.02
N ASP A 653 -14.48 1.46 -15.55
CA ASP A 653 -15.19 2.51 -14.81
C ASP A 653 -16.62 2.76 -15.34
N ASP A 654 -17.16 1.83 -16.14
CA ASP A 654 -18.45 1.99 -16.82
C ASP A 654 -19.35 0.74 -16.66
N ALA A 655 -20.34 0.55 -17.55
CA ALA A 655 -21.36 -0.48 -17.46
C ALA A 655 -20.85 -1.89 -17.18
N GLY A 656 -19.76 -2.31 -17.85
CA GLY A 656 -19.15 -3.63 -17.64
C GLY A 656 -18.65 -3.84 -16.21
N PHE A 657 -18.06 -2.79 -15.62
CA PHE A 657 -17.62 -2.80 -14.22
C PHE A 657 -18.82 -2.90 -13.27
N ARG A 658 -19.85 -2.07 -13.47
CA ARG A 658 -21.07 -2.07 -12.64
C ARG A 658 -21.76 -3.43 -12.62
N VAL A 659 -21.95 -4.04 -13.79
CA VAL A 659 -22.58 -5.38 -13.90
C VAL A 659 -21.76 -6.42 -13.16
N ALA A 660 -20.46 -6.51 -13.42
CA ALA A 660 -19.60 -7.52 -12.81
C ALA A 660 -19.54 -7.36 -11.28
N MET A 661 -19.42 -6.14 -10.77
CA MET A 661 -19.48 -5.86 -9.33
C MET A 661 -20.83 -6.25 -8.73
N SER A 662 -21.95 -5.92 -9.39
CA SER A 662 -23.28 -6.24 -8.89
C SER A 662 -23.49 -7.76 -8.79
N GLU A 663 -23.03 -8.52 -9.79
CA GLU A 663 -23.05 -9.99 -9.75
C GLU A 663 -22.23 -10.57 -8.58
N CYS A 664 -21.04 -10.02 -8.32
CA CYS A 664 -20.22 -10.40 -7.19
C CYS A 664 -20.97 -10.19 -5.86
N TYR A 665 -21.42 -8.96 -5.60
CA TYR A 665 -22.10 -8.61 -4.33
C TYR A 665 -23.45 -9.33 -4.17
N ALA A 666 -24.19 -9.55 -5.26
CA ALA A 666 -25.40 -10.36 -5.24
C ALA A 666 -25.09 -11.82 -4.86
N ASN A 667 -23.97 -12.37 -5.32
CA ASN A 667 -23.55 -13.71 -4.94
C ASN A 667 -23.14 -13.79 -3.46
N LEU A 668 -22.39 -12.80 -2.95
CA LEU A 668 -22.06 -12.73 -1.53
C LEU A 668 -23.31 -12.58 -0.65
N ALA A 669 -24.29 -11.79 -1.10
CA ALA A 669 -25.55 -11.59 -0.40
C ALA A 669 -26.38 -12.89 -0.34
N ARG A 670 -26.38 -13.71 -1.40
CA ARG A 670 -27.00 -15.04 -1.40
C ARG A 670 -26.35 -15.98 -0.38
N HIS A 671 -25.04 -15.82 -0.13
CA HIS A 671 -24.24 -16.64 0.79
C HIS A 671 -23.93 -15.91 2.12
N MET A 672 -24.90 -15.15 2.61
CA MET A 672 -24.83 -14.45 3.89
C MET A 672 -26.15 -14.70 4.66
N PRO A 673 -26.16 -14.80 5.99
CA PRO A 673 -27.42 -14.85 6.75
C PRO A 673 -28.15 -13.50 6.71
N ASP A 674 -29.42 -13.49 7.11
CA ASP A 674 -30.26 -12.29 7.06
C ASP A 674 -29.90 -11.23 8.12
N ASP A 675 -29.21 -11.63 9.19
CA ASP A 675 -28.62 -10.74 10.19
C ASP A 675 -27.12 -10.49 9.97
N GLY A 676 -26.57 -11.05 8.89
CA GLY A 676 -25.19 -10.83 8.46
C GLY A 676 -24.98 -9.44 7.88
N LEU A 677 -23.72 -9.08 7.68
CA LEU A 677 -23.29 -7.77 7.22
C LEU A 677 -22.20 -7.92 6.16
N GLN A 678 -22.17 -6.98 5.20
CA GLN A 678 -21.02 -6.82 4.30
C GLN A 678 -20.37 -5.46 4.50
N VAL A 679 -19.06 -5.39 4.30
CA VAL A 679 -18.28 -4.15 4.25
C VAL A 679 -17.49 -4.11 2.96
N LEU A 680 -17.78 -3.08 2.17
CA LEU A 680 -17.01 -2.70 0.98
C LEU A 680 -15.99 -1.63 1.39
N MET A 681 -14.70 -1.92 1.23
CA MET A 681 -13.61 -0.98 1.46
C MET A 681 -13.10 -0.40 0.15
N PHE A 682 -13.18 0.92 -0.07
CA PHE A 682 -12.74 1.52 -1.34
C PHE A 682 -12.06 2.87 -1.17
N THR A 683 -11.28 3.26 -2.18
CA THR A 683 -10.56 4.53 -2.21
C THR A 683 -10.89 5.27 -3.50
N HIS A 684 -11.79 6.25 -3.47
CA HIS A 684 -12.10 7.07 -4.65
C HIS A 684 -12.56 8.48 -4.27
N LYS A 685 -12.11 9.50 -5.03
CA LYS A 685 -12.48 10.90 -4.80
C LYS A 685 -13.66 11.37 -5.66
N ASP A 686 -13.97 10.65 -6.73
CA ASP A 686 -14.99 11.07 -7.67
C ASP A 686 -16.40 10.77 -7.16
N THR A 687 -17.29 11.76 -7.31
CA THR A 687 -18.71 11.65 -7.00
C THR A 687 -19.42 10.63 -7.89
N ASP A 688 -18.97 10.46 -9.13
CA ASP A 688 -19.62 9.57 -10.09
C ASP A 688 -19.50 8.09 -9.66
N VAL A 689 -18.41 7.74 -8.98
CA VAL A 689 -18.22 6.39 -8.42
C VAL A 689 -19.19 6.11 -7.27
N TRP A 690 -19.62 7.11 -6.50
CA TRP A 690 -20.58 6.90 -5.41
C TRP A 690 -21.96 6.53 -5.92
N GLU A 691 -22.39 7.15 -7.02
CA GLU A 691 -23.66 6.84 -7.68
C GLU A 691 -23.64 5.41 -8.24
N ASP A 692 -22.55 5.05 -8.90
CA ASP A 692 -22.35 3.70 -9.42
C ASP A 692 -22.33 2.65 -8.31
N LEU A 693 -21.66 2.92 -7.19
CA LEU A 693 -21.65 2.01 -6.03
C LEU A 693 -23.04 1.87 -5.41
N ALA A 694 -23.78 2.96 -5.22
CA ALA A 694 -25.15 2.89 -4.71
C ALA A 694 -26.04 2.05 -5.63
N LEU A 695 -25.94 2.23 -6.95
CA LEU A 695 -26.67 1.45 -7.95
C LEU A 695 -26.28 -0.04 -7.93
N ILE A 696 -24.98 -0.34 -7.85
CA ILE A 696 -24.45 -1.70 -7.74
C ILE A 696 -25.04 -2.41 -6.51
N MET A 697 -24.97 -1.77 -5.33
CA MET A 697 -25.49 -2.35 -4.09
C MET A 697 -27.00 -2.52 -4.13
N TRP A 698 -27.71 -1.54 -4.69
CA TRP A 698 -29.17 -1.59 -4.82
C TRP A 698 -29.60 -2.78 -5.70
N SER A 699 -28.97 -2.95 -6.85
CA SER A 699 -29.22 -4.08 -7.75
C SER A 699 -28.79 -5.42 -7.14
N ALA A 700 -27.70 -5.44 -6.35
CA ALA A 700 -27.23 -6.63 -5.65
C ALA A 700 -28.17 -7.12 -4.53
N GLY A 701 -29.26 -6.39 -4.23
CA GLY A 701 -30.19 -6.73 -3.15
C GLY A 701 -29.68 -6.30 -1.77
N LEU A 702 -28.73 -5.36 -1.73
CA LEU A 702 -28.15 -4.82 -0.50
C LEU A 702 -28.71 -3.42 -0.23
N GLN A 703 -28.76 -3.08 1.05
CA GLN A 703 -29.06 -1.75 1.55
C GLN A 703 -27.83 -1.19 2.25
N VAL A 704 -27.45 0.04 1.90
CA VAL A 704 -26.42 0.82 2.60
C VAL A 704 -26.95 1.22 3.97
N LYS A 705 -26.17 0.98 5.02
CA LYS A 705 -26.51 1.37 6.39
C LYS A 705 -25.69 2.56 6.86
N GLN A 706 -24.40 2.58 6.54
CA GLN A 706 -23.49 3.64 6.92
C GLN A 706 -22.21 3.60 6.09
N VAL A 707 -21.50 4.73 6.01
CA VAL A 707 -20.19 4.83 5.35
C VAL A 707 -19.22 5.56 6.27
N TRP A 708 -18.05 4.98 6.50
CA TRP A 708 -17.00 5.57 7.34
C TRP A 708 -15.73 5.86 6.54
N SER A 709 -15.24 7.10 6.60
CA SER A 709 -13.95 7.51 6.02
C SER A 709 -12.83 7.29 7.03
N ILE A 710 -11.77 6.58 6.64
CA ILE A 710 -10.57 6.39 7.47
C ILE A 710 -9.36 6.87 6.69
N ALA A 711 -8.63 7.85 7.22
CA ALA A 711 -7.40 8.32 6.58
C ALA A 711 -6.38 7.18 6.63
N THR A 712 -5.95 6.73 5.45
CA THR A 712 -5.09 5.54 5.33
C THR A 712 -3.84 5.81 4.53
N GLU A 713 -3.68 6.92 3.78
CA GLU A 713 -2.52 7.10 2.88
C GLU A 713 -1.41 8.00 3.48
N THR A 714 -0.14 7.68 3.20
CA THR A 714 1.01 8.55 3.50
C THR A 714 1.04 9.70 2.50
N GLY A 715 0.97 10.95 2.96
CA GLY A 715 1.32 12.10 2.13
C GLY A 715 2.68 11.84 1.48
N ALA A 716 2.72 11.75 0.15
CA ALA A 716 3.92 11.35 -0.57
C ALA A 716 5.09 12.24 -0.17
N GLY A 717 6.11 11.64 0.46
CA GLY A 717 7.35 12.33 0.78
C GLY A 717 8.04 12.77 -0.50
N GLY A 718 7.97 14.07 -0.79
CA GLY A 718 8.84 14.77 -1.74
C GLY A 718 8.62 14.46 -3.23
N ILE A 719 8.37 15.53 -3.99
CA ILE A 719 8.56 15.64 -5.45
C ILE A 719 7.55 14.88 -6.34
N LYS A 720 6.23 14.97 -6.07
CA LYS A 720 5.21 14.69 -7.10
C LYS A 720 4.01 15.62 -6.95
N LYS A 721 3.82 16.54 -7.93
CA LYS A 721 2.53 17.22 -8.16
C LYS A 721 1.52 16.19 -8.68
N GLY A 722 0.44 15.94 -7.95
CA GLY A 722 -0.66 15.08 -8.37
C GLY A 722 -1.71 14.88 -7.27
N ASN A 723 -2.98 14.82 -7.65
CA ASN A 723 -4.14 14.61 -6.76
C ASN A 723 -4.16 13.19 -6.19
N TYR A 724 -3.50 12.96 -5.05
CA TYR A 724 -3.60 11.69 -4.34
C TYR A 724 -4.84 11.64 -3.42
N VAL A 725 -5.50 10.47 -3.41
CA VAL A 725 -6.63 10.12 -2.54
C VAL A 725 -6.11 9.95 -1.10
N GLN A 726 -6.81 10.51 -0.10
CA GLN A 726 -6.31 10.58 1.29
C GLN A 726 -6.96 9.56 2.25
N ALA A 727 -8.08 8.92 1.89
CA ALA A 727 -8.88 8.07 2.78
C ALA A 727 -9.41 6.78 2.11
N THR A 728 -9.65 5.75 2.94
CA THR A 728 -10.39 4.53 2.60
C THR A 728 -11.80 4.65 3.19
N TYR A 729 -12.81 4.50 2.35
CA TYR A 729 -14.22 4.48 2.73
C TYR A 729 -14.67 3.05 3.02
N ASN A 730 -15.45 2.87 4.08
CA ASN A 730 -15.95 1.58 4.55
C ASN A 730 -17.49 1.63 4.52
N MET A 731 -18.08 1.10 3.45
CA MET A 731 -19.54 1.07 3.27
C MET A 731 -20.13 -0.19 3.88
N VAL A 732 -20.95 0.00 4.91
CA VAL A 732 -21.62 -1.03 5.70
C VAL A 732 -22.96 -1.37 5.06
N LEU A 733 -23.19 -2.66 4.81
CA LEU A 733 -24.29 -3.16 4.00
C LEU A 733 -25.05 -4.26 4.75
N ARG A 734 -26.38 -4.25 4.64
CA ARG A 734 -27.26 -5.37 5.00
C ARG A 734 -27.99 -5.89 3.77
N LYS A 735 -28.52 -7.11 3.86
CA LYS A 735 -29.54 -7.54 2.89
C LYS A 735 -30.74 -6.60 2.97
N ARG A 736 -31.22 -6.15 1.81
CA ARG A 736 -32.48 -5.44 1.71
C ARG A 736 -33.61 -6.38 2.18
N PRO A 737 -34.54 -5.91 3.03
CA PRO A 737 -35.68 -6.72 3.45
C PRO A 737 -36.52 -7.18 2.25
N ALA A 738 -37.00 -8.43 2.27
CA ALA A 738 -37.84 -8.97 1.20
C ALA A 738 -39.18 -8.22 1.05
N ASN A 739 -39.62 -7.54 2.11
CA ASN A 739 -40.81 -6.69 2.15
C ASN A 739 -40.48 -5.20 1.97
N ALA A 740 -39.35 -4.86 1.34
CA ALA A 740 -38.97 -3.48 1.07
C ALA A 740 -40.07 -2.74 0.28
N PRO A 741 -40.37 -1.47 0.64
CA PRO A 741 -41.44 -0.72 0.01
C PRO A 741 -41.10 -0.32 -1.43
N VAL A 742 -42.12 0.01 -2.21
CA VAL A 742 -41.99 0.72 -3.49
C VAL A 742 -42.20 2.20 -3.21
N GLY A 743 -41.25 3.03 -3.67
CA GLY A 743 -41.24 4.47 -3.41
C GLY A 743 -41.53 5.29 -4.65
N PHE A 744 -41.90 6.54 -4.44
CA PHE A 744 -42.05 7.57 -5.48
C PHE A 744 -41.10 8.72 -5.15
N ASP A 745 -40.60 9.41 -6.19
CA ASP A 745 -39.50 10.37 -6.08
C ASP A 745 -39.75 11.42 -4.97
N ASP A 746 -40.90 12.09 -4.98
CA ASP A 746 -41.21 13.17 -4.05
C ASP A 746 -41.17 12.74 -2.57
N MET A 747 -41.63 11.52 -2.24
CA MET A 747 -41.62 11.02 -0.86
C MET A 747 -40.21 10.68 -0.39
N ILE A 748 -39.38 10.17 -1.30
CA ILE A 748 -38.01 9.76 -0.99
C ILE A 748 -37.14 10.99 -0.75
N VAL A 749 -37.36 12.07 -1.52
CA VAL A 749 -36.66 13.33 -1.29
C VAL A 749 -36.87 13.80 0.14
N ASP A 750 -38.11 13.90 0.61
CA ASP A 750 -38.42 14.35 1.96
C ASP A 750 -37.80 13.45 3.04
N GLU A 751 -37.80 12.14 2.83
CA GLU A 751 -37.16 11.17 3.73
C GLU A 751 -35.63 11.36 3.78
N ILE A 752 -34.98 11.52 2.62
CA ILE A 752 -33.55 11.84 2.53
C ILE A 752 -33.27 13.13 3.29
N GLN A 753 -34.05 14.19 3.07
CA GLN A 753 -33.81 15.47 3.77
C GLN A 753 -33.92 15.30 5.28
N ALA A 754 -34.96 14.61 5.77
CA ALA A 754 -35.16 14.38 7.19
C ALA A 754 -34.00 13.56 7.79
N ARG A 755 -33.57 12.50 7.10
CA ARG A 755 -32.50 11.63 7.57
C ARG A 755 -31.12 12.30 7.54
N VAL A 756 -30.81 13.09 6.51
CA VAL A 756 -29.56 13.88 6.43
C VAL A 756 -29.47 14.85 7.60
N ARG A 757 -30.58 15.52 7.93
CA ARG A 757 -30.65 16.43 9.08
C ARG A 757 -30.39 15.72 10.40
N GLU A 758 -30.99 14.56 10.57
CA GLU A 758 -30.81 13.75 11.76
C GLU A 758 -29.34 13.34 11.93
N VAL A 759 -28.73 12.74 10.90
CA VAL A 759 -27.35 12.23 10.96
C VAL A 759 -26.34 13.35 11.19
N ILE A 760 -26.42 14.45 10.43
CA ILE A 760 -25.48 15.58 10.57
C ILE A 760 -25.60 16.23 11.96
N THR A 761 -26.82 16.37 12.49
CA THR A 761 -27.03 16.89 13.85
C THR A 761 -26.35 16.02 14.89
N HIS A 762 -26.55 14.69 14.83
CA HIS A 762 -25.90 13.76 15.76
C HIS A 762 -24.37 13.77 15.64
N MET A 763 -23.82 13.88 14.43
CA MET A 763 -22.37 14.01 14.22
C MET A 763 -21.81 15.28 14.90
N ARG A 764 -22.50 16.42 14.76
CA ARG A 764 -22.11 17.70 15.40
C ARG A 764 -22.20 17.64 16.93
N GLU A 765 -23.27 17.04 17.46
CA GLU A 765 -23.46 16.85 18.90
C GLU A 765 -22.38 15.93 19.49
N SER A 766 -22.06 14.83 18.80
CA SER A 766 -20.98 13.92 19.18
C SER A 766 -19.62 14.63 19.19
N GLN A 767 -19.33 15.45 18.18
CA GLN A 767 -18.09 16.25 18.13
C GLN A 767 -18.00 17.26 19.27
N SER A 768 -19.13 17.86 19.65
CA SER A 768 -19.20 18.81 20.77
C SER A 768 -19.01 18.12 22.12
N ALA A 769 -19.63 16.95 22.32
CA ALA A 769 -19.57 16.19 23.57
C ALA A 769 -18.22 15.52 23.82
N ALA A 770 -17.54 15.04 22.77
CA ALA A 770 -16.24 14.37 22.88
C ALA A 770 -15.05 15.37 22.92
N GLY A 771 -15.30 16.66 22.67
CA GLY A 771 -14.27 17.66 22.40
C GLY A 771 -13.73 17.53 20.97
N SER A 772 -13.46 18.67 20.32
CA SER A 772 -13.18 18.77 18.87
C SER A 772 -12.12 17.78 18.34
N PHE A 773 -11.16 17.39 19.18
CA PHE A 773 -10.07 16.47 18.84
C PHE A 773 -10.40 14.97 18.93
N ALA A 774 -11.45 14.57 19.65
CA ALA A 774 -11.72 13.15 19.89
C ALA A 774 -12.53 12.48 18.78
N CYS A 775 -13.42 13.21 18.08
CA CYS A 775 -14.16 12.69 16.93
C CYS A 775 -13.65 13.20 15.58
N GLY A 776 -13.13 14.44 15.50
CA GLY A 776 -12.35 14.93 14.35
C GLY A 776 -13.04 14.90 12.98
N TYR A 777 -14.36 15.12 12.91
CA TYR A 777 -15.07 15.21 11.62
C TYR A 777 -14.64 16.46 10.85
N THR A 778 -14.32 16.27 9.57
CA THR A 778 -14.07 17.34 8.59
C THR A 778 -15.34 17.68 7.82
N ASP A 779 -15.39 18.82 7.14
CA ASP A 779 -16.52 19.17 6.27
C ASP A 779 -16.77 18.11 5.17
N THR A 780 -15.70 17.49 4.69
CA THR A 780 -15.74 16.37 3.75
C THR A 780 -16.47 15.15 4.35
N ASP A 781 -16.32 14.89 5.65
CA ASP A 781 -17.00 13.77 6.32
C ASP A 781 -18.51 13.99 6.44
N TYR A 782 -18.96 15.23 6.62
CA TYR A 782 -20.38 15.57 6.62
C TYR A 782 -21.03 15.41 5.24
N LEU A 783 -20.32 15.82 4.18
CA LEU A 783 -20.78 15.65 2.80
C LEU A 783 -20.88 14.16 2.43
N LEU A 784 -19.87 13.39 2.82
CA LEU A 784 -19.86 11.94 2.69
C LEU A 784 -21.04 11.31 3.44
N ALA A 785 -21.28 11.73 4.68
CA ALA A 785 -22.39 11.22 5.47
C ALA A 785 -23.74 11.48 4.77
N ALA A 786 -23.91 12.62 4.13
CA ALA A 786 -25.13 12.90 3.38
C ALA A 786 -25.29 12.04 2.12
N GLN A 787 -24.21 11.80 1.38
CA GLN A 787 -24.23 10.87 0.25
C GLN A 787 -24.53 9.44 0.71
N ALA A 788 -23.96 9.02 1.85
CA ALA A 788 -24.23 7.74 2.48
C ALA A 788 -25.69 7.59 2.92
N VAL A 789 -26.28 8.66 3.48
CA VAL A 789 -27.70 8.70 3.83
C VAL A 789 -28.58 8.59 2.59
N ALA A 790 -28.26 9.31 1.53
CA ALA A 790 -28.99 9.22 0.27
C ALA A 790 -28.98 7.77 -0.25
N ALA A 791 -27.81 7.14 -0.24
CA ALA A 791 -27.67 5.73 -0.60
C ALA A 791 -28.44 4.82 0.37
N GLU A 792 -28.42 5.07 1.69
CA GLU A 792 -29.18 4.29 2.68
C GLU A 792 -30.68 4.28 2.39
N VAL A 793 -31.25 5.46 2.14
CA VAL A 793 -32.69 5.61 1.87
C VAL A 793 -33.01 4.96 0.53
N VAL A 794 -32.31 5.30 -0.55
CA VAL A 794 -32.61 4.79 -1.90
C VAL A 794 -32.49 3.28 -1.97
N THR A 795 -31.38 2.72 -1.45
CA THR A 795 -31.17 1.26 -1.47
C THR A 795 -32.09 0.49 -0.51
N GLY A 796 -32.86 1.19 0.32
CA GLY A 796 -33.89 0.61 1.19
C GLY A 796 -35.18 0.24 0.45
N TYR A 797 -35.43 0.81 -0.73
CA TYR A 797 -36.62 0.55 -1.53
C TYR A 797 -36.43 -0.64 -2.48
N ALA A 798 -37.52 -1.37 -2.77
CA ALA A 798 -37.51 -2.44 -3.77
C ALA A 798 -37.43 -1.87 -5.20
N SER A 799 -38.14 -0.78 -5.47
CA SER A 799 -38.11 -0.01 -6.72
C SER A 799 -38.55 1.43 -6.44
N ILE A 800 -38.07 2.38 -7.23
CA ILE A 800 -38.45 3.79 -7.15
C ILE A 800 -39.03 4.19 -8.49
N SER A 801 -40.26 4.73 -8.53
CA SER A 801 -40.88 5.32 -9.73
C SER A 801 -40.80 4.46 -11.02
N GLY A 802 -40.77 3.14 -10.88
CA GLY A 802 -40.68 2.21 -12.02
C GLY A 802 -39.29 2.11 -12.68
N VAL A 803 -38.22 2.60 -12.03
CA VAL A 803 -36.84 2.50 -12.52
C VAL A 803 -36.45 1.03 -12.72
N ASP A 804 -35.97 0.72 -13.92
CA ASP A 804 -35.34 -0.57 -14.26
C ASP A 804 -33.85 -0.52 -13.90
N LEU A 805 -33.50 -1.11 -12.76
CA LEU A 805 -32.12 -1.15 -12.25
C LEU A 805 -31.17 -1.89 -13.19
N ASP A 806 -31.66 -2.90 -13.90
CA ASP A 806 -30.84 -3.73 -14.79
C ASP A 806 -30.53 -3.00 -16.10
N ALA A 807 -31.49 -2.20 -16.60
CA ALA A 807 -31.24 -1.25 -17.66
C ALA A 807 -30.25 -0.15 -17.22
N GLU A 808 -30.47 0.47 -16.06
CA GLU A 808 -29.63 1.57 -15.58
C GLU A 808 -28.17 1.14 -15.32
N LEU A 809 -27.96 -0.08 -14.81
CA LEU A 809 -26.62 -0.64 -14.64
C LEU A 809 -25.85 -0.77 -15.96
N ARG A 810 -26.56 -1.11 -17.05
CA ARG A 810 -25.96 -1.34 -18.37
C ARG A 810 -25.85 -0.10 -19.24
N THR A 811 -26.52 0.99 -18.87
CA THR A 811 -26.41 2.27 -19.58
C THR A 811 -25.01 2.87 -19.36
N PRO A 812 -24.26 3.21 -20.42
CA PRO A 812 -22.96 3.88 -20.30
C PRO A 812 -23.05 5.24 -19.61
N ASN A 813 -22.01 5.66 -18.89
CA ASN A 813 -22.01 6.92 -18.14
C ASN A 813 -22.35 8.14 -19.00
N ARG A 814 -21.83 8.21 -20.24
CA ARG A 814 -22.10 9.32 -21.20
C ARG A 814 -23.59 9.47 -21.57
N GLU A 815 -24.38 8.41 -21.41
CA GLU A 815 -25.80 8.38 -21.75
C GLU A 815 -26.69 8.60 -20.51
N ARG A 816 -26.12 8.64 -19.30
CA ARG A 816 -26.86 8.82 -18.03
C ARG A 816 -27.09 10.28 -17.62
N ASP A 817 -26.39 11.24 -18.24
CA ASP A 817 -26.16 12.60 -17.71
C ASP A 817 -27.41 13.49 -17.49
N GLU A 818 -28.63 13.10 -17.87
CA GLU A 818 -29.84 13.90 -17.59
C GLU A 818 -31.08 13.09 -17.16
N GLN A 819 -31.00 11.75 -17.07
CA GLN A 819 -32.19 10.89 -16.85
C GLN A 819 -32.12 10.00 -15.60
N SER A 820 -31.00 9.94 -14.87
CA SER A 820 -30.91 9.10 -13.68
C SER A 820 -31.63 9.73 -12.47
N VAL A 821 -32.67 9.02 -12.01
CA VAL A 821 -33.40 9.34 -10.76
C VAL A 821 -32.44 9.29 -9.57
N LEU A 822 -31.58 8.27 -9.50
CA LEU A 822 -30.58 8.12 -8.44
C LEU A 822 -29.64 9.32 -8.36
N ARG A 823 -29.09 9.75 -9.50
CA ARG A 823 -28.20 10.92 -9.57
C ARG A 823 -28.89 12.20 -9.09
N THR A 824 -30.15 12.37 -9.47
CA THR A 824 -30.97 13.51 -9.03
C THR A 824 -31.14 13.50 -7.51
N LEU A 825 -31.50 12.36 -6.93
CA LEU A 825 -31.69 12.20 -5.48
C LEU A 825 -30.38 12.42 -4.70
N MET A 826 -29.27 11.87 -5.17
CA MET A 826 -27.95 12.03 -4.53
C MET A 826 -27.46 13.48 -4.57
N ASN A 827 -27.65 14.18 -5.70
CA ASN A 827 -27.31 15.60 -5.81
C ASN A 827 -28.17 16.48 -4.89
N GLN A 828 -29.45 16.16 -4.71
CA GLN A 828 -30.30 16.87 -3.76
C GLN A 828 -29.85 16.63 -2.31
N ALA A 829 -29.49 15.41 -1.94
CA ALA A 829 -28.96 15.10 -0.60
C ALA A 829 -27.68 15.91 -0.30
N LYS A 830 -26.78 16.01 -1.28
CA LYS A 830 -25.54 16.80 -1.18
C LYS A 830 -25.85 18.28 -0.93
N ARG A 831 -26.83 18.86 -1.64
CA ARG A 831 -27.27 20.25 -1.41
C ARG A 831 -27.79 20.47 0.00
N VAL A 832 -28.61 19.54 0.51
CA VAL A 832 -29.11 19.61 1.89
C VAL A 832 -27.95 19.61 2.87
N ALA A 833 -26.97 18.72 2.71
CA ALA A 833 -25.79 18.64 3.59
C ALA A 833 -25.02 19.96 3.67
N VAL A 834 -24.75 20.56 2.51
CA VAL A 834 -24.06 21.84 2.36
C VAL A 834 -24.79 22.95 3.12
N ASP A 835 -26.12 22.96 3.07
CA ASP A 835 -26.93 23.93 3.81
C ASP A 835 -26.87 23.75 5.33
N PHE A 836 -26.40 22.61 5.82
CA PHE A 836 -26.13 22.37 7.24
C PHE A 836 -24.69 22.69 7.66
N LEU A 837 -23.76 22.96 6.72
CA LEU A 837 -22.36 23.27 7.00
C LEU A 837 -22.10 24.75 7.32
N VAL A 838 -22.93 25.33 8.19
CA VAL A 838 -22.76 26.72 8.62
C VAL A 838 -21.44 26.87 9.40
N PRO A 839 -20.59 27.87 9.09
CA PRO A 839 -19.37 28.17 9.84
C PRO A 839 -19.67 28.52 11.30
N THR A 840 -18.84 28.01 12.20
CA THR A 840 -18.98 28.16 13.66
C THR A 840 -18.91 29.62 14.08
N GLY A 841 -17.98 30.38 13.49
CA GLY A 841 -17.85 31.81 13.74
C GLY A 841 -19.08 32.62 13.32
N LEU A 842 -19.78 32.18 12.27
CA LEU A 842 -21.02 32.80 11.80
C LEU A 842 -22.21 32.44 12.71
N GLU A 843 -22.30 31.18 13.15
CA GLU A 843 -23.27 30.76 14.16
C GLU A 843 -23.11 31.54 15.47
N ASP A 844 -21.88 31.70 15.95
CA ASP A 844 -21.57 32.42 17.19
C ASP A 844 -21.83 33.92 17.09
N HIS A 845 -21.53 34.54 15.94
CA HIS A 845 -21.80 35.96 15.70
C HIS A 845 -23.30 36.25 15.69
N LEU A 846 -24.08 35.44 14.96
CA LEU A 846 -25.53 35.65 14.81
C LEU A 846 -26.32 35.23 16.07
N ARG A 847 -25.78 34.36 16.92
CA ARG A 847 -26.33 34.14 18.28
C ARG A 847 -26.21 35.36 19.19
N ARG A 848 -25.27 36.27 18.91
CA ARG A 848 -25.00 37.47 19.74
C ARG A 848 -25.71 38.72 19.24
N THR A 849 -26.36 38.70 18.08
CA THR A 849 -27.12 39.85 17.55
C THR A 849 -28.54 39.93 18.15
N PRO A 850 -29.06 41.14 18.46
CA PRO A 850 -30.37 41.32 19.11
C PRO A 850 -31.57 40.85 18.27
N ASP A 851 -31.39 40.73 16.95
CA ASP A 851 -32.48 40.57 15.98
C ASP A 851 -32.81 39.08 15.70
N GLY A 852 -32.09 38.14 16.32
CA GLY A 852 -32.44 36.72 16.36
C GLY A 852 -32.56 36.02 14.99
N GLY A 853 -31.84 36.48 13.97
CA GLY A 853 -31.81 35.81 12.67
C GLY A 853 -31.19 34.41 12.78
N SER A 854 -31.82 33.39 12.18
CA SER A 854 -31.24 32.05 12.14
C SER A 854 -30.01 32.04 11.23
N ALA A 855 -28.83 31.72 11.77
CA ALA A 855 -27.60 31.56 10.99
C ALA A 855 -27.77 30.60 9.80
N ALA A 856 -28.59 29.57 9.95
CA ALA A 856 -28.95 28.65 8.89
C ALA A 856 -29.80 29.29 7.78
N GLN A 857 -30.70 30.22 8.11
CA GLN A 857 -31.49 30.95 7.10
C GLN A 857 -30.62 31.92 6.31
N PHE A 858 -29.72 32.63 6.97
CA PHE A 858 -28.75 33.50 6.30
C PHE A 858 -27.81 32.67 5.41
N TRP A 859 -27.26 31.57 5.93
CA TRP A 859 -26.39 30.66 5.19
C TRP A 859 -27.04 30.12 3.91
N ARG A 860 -28.33 29.73 3.96
CA ARG A 860 -29.06 29.23 2.78
C ARG A 860 -29.23 30.25 1.66
N GLN A 861 -29.19 31.55 1.97
CA GLN A 861 -29.35 32.61 0.96
C GLN A 861 -28.07 32.87 0.16
N LEU A 862 -26.93 32.38 0.64
CA LEU A 862 -25.62 32.58 0.01
C LEU A 862 -25.46 31.69 -1.23
N SER A 863 -24.77 32.23 -2.24
CA SER A 863 -24.36 31.48 -3.44
C SER A 863 -23.31 30.40 -3.08
N PRO A 864 -23.13 29.37 -3.91
CA PRO A 864 -22.06 28.39 -3.74
C PRO A 864 -20.67 29.02 -3.55
N GLU A 865 -20.36 30.06 -4.33
CA GLU A 865 -19.09 30.80 -4.30
C GLU A 865 -18.92 31.58 -2.99
N GLU A 866 -19.98 32.22 -2.49
CA GLU A 866 -19.98 32.93 -1.20
C GLU A 866 -19.78 31.96 -0.03
N LYS A 867 -20.47 30.81 -0.07
CA LYS A 867 -20.31 29.74 0.92
C LYS A 867 -18.88 29.18 0.89
N PHE A 868 -18.33 28.97 -0.30
CA PHE A 868 -16.96 28.51 -0.50
C PHE A 868 -15.94 29.48 0.11
N LEU A 869 -16.07 30.79 -0.15
CA LEU A 869 -15.18 31.81 0.41
C LEU A 869 -15.23 31.82 1.95
N LEU A 870 -16.43 31.93 2.52
CA LEU A 870 -16.58 32.01 3.98
C LEU A 870 -16.09 30.75 4.69
N LYS A 871 -16.30 29.59 4.07
CA LYS A 871 -15.84 28.33 4.62
C LYS A 871 -14.33 28.15 4.45
N GLY A 872 -13.77 28.58 3.31
CA GLY A 872 -12.33 28.64 3.10
C GLY A 872 -11.63 29.49 4.16
N LEU A 873 -12.18 30.67 4.49
CA LEU A 873 -11.65 31.53 5.56
C LEU A 873 -11.70 30.86 6.94
N GLU A 874 -12.75 30.09 7.25
CA GLU A 874 -12.81 29.32 8.50
C GLU A 874 -11.68 28.26 8.54
N MET A 875 -11.45 27.55 7.43
CA MET A 875 -10.39 26.54 7.32
C MET A 875 -8.99 27.16 7.48
N GLU A 876 -8.72 28.27 6.80
CA GLU A 876 -7.46 29.01 6.95
C GLU A 876 -7.25 29.48 8.39
N SER A 877 -8.31 29.98 9.05
CA SER A 877 -8.25 30.38 10.46
C SER A 877 -7.95 29.21 11.40
N GLY A 878 -8.34 28.00 11.00
CA GLY A 878 -8.03 26.73 11.68
C GLY A 878 -6.63 26.19 11.37
N GLY A 879 -5.84 26.89 10.55
CA GLY A 879 -4.47 26.50 10.18
C GLY A 879 -4.39 25.47 9.04
N GLU A 880 -5.44 25.31 8.24
CA GLU A 880 -5.43 24.45 7.05
C GLU A 880 -5.06 25.26 5.80
N ASP A 881 -3.94 24.91 5.17
CA ASP A 881 -3.35 25.61 4.02
C ASP A 881 -3.18 24.71 2.78
N ARG A 882 -3.62 23.45 2.86
CA ARG A 882 -3.43 22.49 1.75
C ARG A 882 -4.43 22.75 0.63
N ILE A 883 -3.92 23.13 -0.55
CA ILE A 883 -4.71 23.31 -1.78
C ILE A 883 -5.77 22.22 -1.99
N GLY A 884 -5.41 20.94 -1.85
CA GLY A 884 -6.33 19.82 -2.11
C GLY A 884 -7.62 19.88 -1.28
N VAL A 885 -7.57 20.46 -0.08
CA VAL A 885 -8.74 20.61 0.80
C VAL A 885 -9.70 21.66 0.23
N PHE A 886 -9.18 22.77 -0.29
CA PHE A 886 -9.99 23.78 -0.99
C PHE A 886 -10.53 23.27 -2.32
N GLN A 887 -9.79 22.42 -3.04
CA GLN A 887 -10.31 21.78 -4.26
C GLN A 887 -11.50 20.86 -3.94
N ASP A 888 -11.39 20.05 -2.88
CA ASP A 888 -12.47 19.17 -2.43
C ASP A 888 -13.69 19.99 -1.97
N LEU A 889 -13.45 21.13 -1.29
CA LEU A 889 -14.48 22.09 -0.88
C LEU A 889 -15.19 22.72 -2.10
N GLY A 890 -14.46 23.17 -3.11
CA GLY A 890 -15.05 23.75 -4.33
C GLY A 890 -15.95 22.77 -5.07
N ARG A 891 -15.51 21.51 -5.19
CA ARG A 891 -16.32 20.41 -5.75
C ARG A 891 -17.54 20.08 -4.90
N ALA A 892 -17.45 20.24 -3.58
CA ALA A 892 -18.58 20.04 -2.68
C ALA A 892 -19.69 21.07 -2.90
N TYR A 893 -19.33 22.33 -3.11
CA TYR A 893 -20.27 23.40 -3.42
C TYR A 893 -20.73 23.38 -4.90
N GLY A 894 -20.09 22.58 -5.75
CA GLY A 894 -20.46 22.44 -7.17
C GLY A 894 -19.96 23.59 -8.04
N ILE A 895 -18.85 24.21 -7.65
CA ILE A 895 -18.22 25.32 -8.39
C ILE A 895 -17.40 24.72 -9.53
N ALA A 896 -17.73 25.07 -10.77
CA ALA A 896 -17.07 24.53 -11.97
C ALA A 896 -15.61 25.03 -12.11
N ASP A 897 -15.39 26.33 -11.88
CA ASP A 897 -14.10 27.00 -12.05
C ASP A 897 -13.46 27.37 -10.70
N TYR A 898 -13.52 26.46 -9.72
CA TYR A 898 -12.98 26.74 -8.38
C TYR A 898 -11.47 27.03 -8.40
N GLU A 899 -10.75 26.57 -9.43
CA GLU A 899 -9.31 26.79 -9.59
C GLU A 899 -8.98 28.27 -9.84
N ASP A 900 -9.89 29.02 -10.47
CA ASP A 900 -9.73 30.46 -10.71
C ASP A 900 -9.97 31.30 -9.44
N LEU A 901 -10.59 30.70 -8.41
CA LEU A 901 -10.83 31.33 -7.10
C LEU A 901 -9.67 31.10 -6.12
N LEU A 902 -8.67 30.30 -6.47
CA LEU A 902 -7.48 30.03 -5.66
C LEU A 902 -6.36 30.99 -6.08
N GLY A 903 -5.78 31.72 -5.11
CA GLY A 903 -4.61 32.58 -5.36
C GLY A 903 -3.34 31.75 -5.62
N GLU A 904 -2.40 32.31 -6.40
CA GLU A 904 -1.09 31.68 -6.72
C GLU A 904 -0.21 31.36 -5.51
#